data_AF-A0A7Y2D2R4-F1
#
_entry.id   AF-A0A7Y2D2R4-F1
#
_cell.length_a   1.000
_cell.length_b   1.000
_cell.length_c   1.000
_cell.angle_alpha   90.00
_cell.angle_beta   90.00
_cell.angle_gamma   90.00
#
_symmetry.space_group_name_H-M   'P 1'
#
loop_
_entity.id
_entity.type
_entity.pdbx_description
1 polymer ?
#
loop_
_entity_poly.entity_id
_entity_poly.type
_entity_poly.pdbx_seq_one_letter_code
_entity_poly.pdbx_strand_id
1 'polypeptide(L)'
;MNSKSIKHFRFSATVLLFFCFSGFSSLHAQTLTVKEIMKQPSIAGKRTSSKRLSPDGKWVMYLWNAAGKELNDLFLVPTVGGKPQKWLSPADMKSPPEKKKADPLEYGVVVNDEFARSRRGGIGNLRWSPDSSKILFTRLGDIHVLKLGETIPKRITKTQSFEFSADFLDKDRILFQQSGNIYSINTTNGTLTQISREASSAKRISVFGATKSKDGSVLAYVASNGSKQRPLFVPNYLPYYTAAPTVRRGWSEFKIYANKTDGSLDKSIEIKLPKQEGESYVGGMEWLADNRTLVINRIDKTHKRRQIYAIDALAEKPLPVLVQEETDEKWIGRISRIMEPHPSDPEAFFFTSEKDSGYNHLYYARVIMPEDGKKAGIVKVRLTQGDWEIGWADWFDEEKIIFASTKEGAAERTFQTVSIKGPASVTIPDTFRGMRTGPQFENGTLVFDGSTWNAPAEIYVLPKICLPCRDIKRPRNVSNTTPPEFLARKWNEPRFTEFKARDGKMVPAKIYFPTGFNKSKKYPMAIFVHGAGYLQNVINGWNNYYREFMFNQLLTQKGYVVLDIDYRGSAGYGRDWRTDVYDFLGGLDYSDHVDGVDFMVREYNIDQSRVGVYGGSYGGFMAAMLAMRAPDHIKAAAALRPVMDWKNYYAANPFYTSQRLGDPKKNPEAYKRSSPIAYASQLRRKLLILHGLLDANVHAQDSIQLVERLMRLDKTEYFELMLYPAERHSFQRPTSWEDEYERILALFEEELK
;
A
#
# COMPACT_ATOMS: atom_id res chain seq x y z
N MET A 1 63.83 21.53 69.51
CA MET A 1 63.31 22.91 69.55
C MET A 1 61.89 22.90 68.99
N ASN A 2 60.94 23.42 69.77
CA ASN A 2 59.59 23.92 69.46
C ASN A 2 59.28 24.16 67.95
N SER A 3 58.08 23.96 67.39
CA SER A 3 56.73 23.76 67.92
C SER A 3 55.70 23.52 66.79
N LYS A 4 54.62 22.78 67.12
CA LYS A 4 53.19 22.95 66.72
C LYS A 4 52.81 22.77 65.22
N SER A 5 51.67 22.19 64.82
CA SER A 5 50.49 21.65 65.51
C SER A 5 49.52 21.00 64.49
N ILE A 6 49.17 19.72 64.72
CA ILE A 6 47.81 19.13 64.82
C ILE A 6 46.76 19.41 63.71
N LYS A 7 46.25 18.34 63.07
CA LYS A 7 44.86 17.85 63.25
C LYS A 7 44.66 16.38 62.83
N HIS A 8 44.11 15.63 63.80
CA HIS A 8 43.50 14.30 63.83
C HIS A 8 42.25 14.21 62.91
N PHE A 9 41.61 13.08 62.53
CA PHE A 9 41.53 11.72 63.08
C PHE A 9 40.87 10.73 62.08
N ARG A 10 40.92 9.46 62.45
CA ARG A 10 40.49 8.17 61.84
C ARG A 10 38.98 8.00 61.58
N PHE A 11 38.58 7.09 60.67
CA PHE A 11 38.01 5.77 61.05
C PHE A 11 37.73 4.80 59.87
N SER A 12 37.68 3.51 60.24
CA SER A 12 37.66 2.27 59.47
C SER A 12 36.30 1.85 58.85
N ALA A 13 36.43 0.95 57.86
CA ALA A 13 35.66 -0.27 57.54
C ALA A 13 34.13 -0.33 57.72
N THR A 14 33.41 -0.80 56.69
CA THR A 14 32.36 -1.85 56.78
C THR A 14 32.01 -2.36 55.37
N VAL A 15 32.09 -3.69 55.20
CA VAL A 15 31.56 -4.47 54.06
C VAL A 15 30.05 -4.59 54.23
N LEU A 16 29.27 -4.33 53.17
CA LEU A 16 27.83 -4.62 53.15
C LEU A 16 27.44 -5.27 51.83
N LEU A 17 27.01 -6.54 51.94
CA LEU A 17 26.31 -7.30 50.93
C LEU A 17 25.08 -6.53 50.44
N PHE A 18 24.92 -6.38 49.12
CA PHE A 18 23.61 -6.12 48.51
C PHE A 18 23.33 -7.13 47.40
N PHE A 19 22.50 -8.11 47.77
CA PHE A 19 21.56 -8.93 47.01
C PHE A 19 21.70 -9.01 45.47
N CYS A 20 22.00 -10.23 45.01
CA CYS A 20 21.56 -10.78 43.73
C CYS A 20 20.02 -10.73 43.62
N PHE A 21 19.47 -9.69 43.00
CA PHE A 21 18.09 -9.64 42.52
C PHE A 21 18.00 -8.95 41.15
N SER A 22 18.77 -9.44 40.17
CA SER A 22 18.71 -8.94 38.79
C SER A 22 18.59 -10.03 37.71
N GLY A 23 18.52 -11.31 38.11
CA GLY A 23 18.49 -12.44 37.18
C GLY A 23 17.11 -12.87 36.65
N PHE A 24 16.01 -12.49 37.31
CA PHE A 24 14.66 -12.95 36.94
C PHE A 24 13.86 -11.98 36.07
N SER A 25 14.30 -10.73 35.94
CA SER A 25 13.56 -9.67 35.23
C SER A 25 13.75 -9.71 33.70
N SER A 26 14.77 -10.42 33.18
CA SER A 26 15.10 -10.42 31.76
C SER A 26 14.37 -11.48 30.94
N LEU A 27 13.93 -12.58 31.55
CA LEU A 27 13.19 -13.65 30.88
C LEU A 27 11.71 -13.29 30.64
N HIS A 28 11.07 -12.60 31.59
CA HIS A 28 9.68 -12.15 31.42
C HIS A 28 9.50 -11.08 30.34
N ALA A 29 10.54 -10.29 30.03
CA ALA A 29 10.48 -9.21 29.05
C ALA A 29 10.44 -9.67 27.58
N GLN A 30 10.58 -10.97 27.29
CA GLN A 30 10.64 -11.49 25.91
C GLN A 30 9.43 -12.33 25.47
N THR A 31 8.55 -12.75 26.38
CA THR A 31 7.33 -13.49 25.98
C THR A 31 6.34 -12.52 25.36
N LEU A 32 5.86 -12.80 24.15
CA LEU A 32 4.78 -12.02 23.52
C LEU A 32 3.44 -12.43 24.11
N THR A 33 2.53 -11.46 24.15
CA THR A 33 1.08 -11.70 24.31
C THR A 33 0.32 -11.06 23.16
N VAL A 34 -0.89 -11.55 22.85
CA VAL A 34 -1.75 -10.93 21.84
C VAL A 34 -2.03 -9.47 22.22
N LYS A 35 -2.31 -9.21 23.50
CA LYS A 35 -2.50 -7.85 24.04
C LYS A 35 -1.34 -6.91 23.73
N GLU A 36 -0.09 -7.34 23.94
CA GLU A 36 1.08 -6.53 23.59
C GLU A 36 1.20 -6.28 22.09
N ILE A 37 0.96 -7.30 21.27
CA ILE A 37 0.99 -7.21 19.80
C ILE A 37 -0.04 -6.19 19.30
N MET A 38 -1.24 -6.20 19.87
CA MET A 38 -2.39 -5.40 19.42
C MET A 38 -2.47 -4.02 20.06
N LYS A 39 -1.66 -3.76 21.09
CA LYS A 39 -1.56 -2.46 21.76
C LYS A 39 -1.34 -1.32 20.75
N GLN A 40 -1.95 -0.19 21.05
CA GLN A 40 -1.64 1.09 20.41
C GLN A 40 -1.13 2.09 21.46
N PRO A 41 -0.02 2.80 21.20
CA PRO A 41 0.87 2.65 20.05
C PRO A 41 1.53 1.25 20.02
N SER A 42 1.84 0.76 18.81
CA SER A 42 2.47 -0.55 18.60
C SER A 42 3.80 -0.63 19.35
N ILE A 43 4.18 -1.81 19.84
CA ILE A 43 5.51 -2.04 20.42
C ILE A 43 6.64 -1.82 19.40
N ALA A 44 6.35 -1.93 18.10
CA ALA A 44 7.28 -1.58 17.01
C ALA A 44 7.39 -0.06 16.78
N GLY A 45 6.74 0.75 17.61
CA GLY A 45 6.61 2.18 17.43
C GLY A 45 5.62 2.56 16.33
N LYS A 46 5.58 3.86 16.03
CA LYS A 46 4.77 4.42 14.94
C LYS A 46 5.66 4.63 13.73
N ARG A 47 5.26 4.08 12.58
CA ARG A 47 5.94 4.32 11.31
C ARG A 47 5.82 5.79 10.92
N THR A 48 6.83 6.33 10.26
CA THR A 48 6.72 7.62 9.57
C THR A 48 5.66 7.53 8.47
N SER A 49 5.11 8.68 8.10
CA SER A 49 4.14 8.78 7.01
C SER A 49 4.37 10.05 6.20
N SER A 50 3.80 10.11 4.98
CA SER A 50 3.86 11.29 4.12
C SER A 50 5.27 11.82 3.85
N LYS A 51 6.27 10.92 3.74
CA LYS A 51 7.63 11.28 3.36
C LYS A 51 7.67 12.03 2.02
N ARG A 52 8.36 13.16 1.97
CA ARG A 52 8.59 13.96 0.76
C ARG A 52 9.99 14.58 0.75
N LEU A 53 10.78 14.25 -0.26
CA LEU A 53 12.00 14.96 -0.65
C LEU A 53 11.63 16.31 -1.29
N SER A 54 12.39 17.37 -1.00
CA SER A 54 12.22 18.68 -1.65
C SER A 54 12.74 18.65 -3.08
N PRO A 55 12.14 19.41 -4.02
CA PRO A 55 12.61 19.50 -5.41
C PRO A 55 14.09 19.87 -5.56
N ASP A 56 14.65 20.68 -4.63
CA ASP A 56 16.07 21.00 -4.63
C ASP A 56 16.98 19.91 -4.06
N GLY A 57 16.40 18.80 -3.58
CA GLY A 57 17.09 17.64 -3.01
C GLY A 57 17.73 17.89 -1.63
N LYS A 58 17.41 19.01 -0.94
CA LYS A 58 18.09 19.41 0.31
C LYS A 58 17.34 19.03 1.59
N TRP A 59 16.04 18.78 1.52
CA TRP A 59 15.20 18.53 2.69
C TRP A 59 14.34 17.30 2.52
N VAL A 60 14.18 16.53 3.59
CA VAL A 60 13.11 15.53 3.69
C VAL A 60 12.14 16.00 4.76
N MET A 61 10.86 16.04 4.41
CA MET A 61 9.79 16.18 5.39
C MET A 61 9.06 14.86 5.58
N TYR A 62 8.53 14.64 6.79
CA TYR A 62 7.67 13.50 7.10
C TYR A 62 6.79 13.80 8.32
N LEU A 63 5.72 13.02 8.46
CA LEU A 63 4.83 13.07 9.61
C LEU A 63 5.12 11.94 10.58
N TRP A 64 5.29 12.28 11.85
CA TRP A 64 5.55 11.31 12.90
C TRP A 64 5.18 11.82 14.29
N ASN A 65 5.06 10.92 15.27
CA ASN A 65 5.02 11.30 16.68
C ASN A 65 5.65 10.21 17.57
N ALA A 66 6.23 10.64 18.70
CA ALA A 66 7.00 9.79 19.63
C ALA A 66 6.11 8.93 20.56
N ALA A 67 5.04 8.34 20.03
CA ALA A 67 4.08 7.44 20.71
C ALA A 67 3.07 8.16 21.64
N GLY A 68 1.77 7.84 21.46
CA GLY A 68 0.65 8.24 22.35
C GLY A 68 -0.21 9.44 21.90
N LYS A 69 0.30 10.32 21.05
CA LYS A 69 -0.50 11.44 20.50
C LYS A 69 -1.39 10.98 19.34
N GLU A 70 -2.63 11.47 19.28
CA GLU A 70 -3.55 11.16 18.17
C GLU A 70 -3.05 11.72 16.84
N LEU A 71 -2.49 12.95 16.85
CA LEU A 71 -2.05 13.67 15.66
C LEU A 71 -0.52 13.58 15.47
N ASN A 72 -0.08 13.55 14.21
CA ASN A 72 1.33 13.55 13.84
C ASN A 72 1.88 14.97 13.74
N ASP A 73 3.10 15.17 14.24
CA ASP A 73 3.86 16.40 14.04
C ASP A 73 4.60 16.33 12.69
N LEU A 74 4.83 17.49 12.08
CA LEU A 74 5.67 17.65 10.89
C LEU A 74 7.14 17.76 11.30
N PHE A 75 7.96 16.86 10.77
CA PHE A 75 9.40 16.88 10.93
C PHE A 75 10.07 17.26 9.61
N LEU A 76 11.13 18.07 9.70
CA LEU A 76 12.05 18.36 8.61
C LEU A 76 13.47 17.92 8.99
N VAL A 77 14.21 17.38 8.01
CA VAL A 77 15.61 17.00 8.19
C VAL A 77 16.41 17.33 6.92
N PRO A 78 17.59 17.96 7.03
CA PRO A 78 18.45 18.19 5.87
C PRO A 78 18.97 16.87 5.31
N THR A 79 19.09 16.74 3.98
CA THR A 79 19.57 15.52 3.30
C THR A 79 21.08 15.30 3.48
N VAL A 80 21.83 16.35 3.80
CA VAL A 80 23.29 16.31 4.00
C VAL A 80 23.75 15.94 5.41
N GLY A 81 22.92 16.10 6.44
CA GLY A 81 23.37 15.94 7.82
C GLY A 81 22.41 16.56 8.83
N GLY A 82 22.46 16.15 10.10
CA GLY A 82 21.70 16.77 11.19
C GLY A 82 20.59 15.90 11.79
N LYS A 83 20.08 16.33 12.95
CA LYS A 83 18.95 15.69 13.65
C LYS A 83 17.63 16.17 13.05
N PRO A 84 16.59 15.32 12.99
CA PRO A 84 15.26 15.75 12.61
C PRO A 84 14.73 16.82 13.55
N GLN A 85 14.17 17.87 12.97
CA GLN A 85 13.58 18.98 13.72
C GLN A 85 12.07 18.91 13.60
N LYS A 86 11.39 18.89 14.74
CA LYS A 86 9.94 19.09 14.78
C LYS A 86 9.66 20.53 14.35
N TRP A 87 9.01 20.68 13.22
CA TRP A 87 8.77 21.97 12.60
C TRP A 87 7.40 22.54 12.96
N LEU A 88 6.36 21.70 12.94
CA LEU A 88 4.99 22.11 13.23
C LEU A 88 4.26 21.00 13.98
N SER A 89 3.60 21.37 15.09
CA SER A 89 2.67 20.52 15.82
C SER A 89 1.24 20.98 15.52
N PRO A 90 0.34 20.09 15.05
CA PRO A 90 -1.06 20.45 14.84
C PRO A 90 -1.77 20.87 16.13
N ALA A 91 -1.26 20.48 17.30
CA ALA A 91 -1.80 20.86 18.61
C ALA A 91 -1.51 22.33 18.96
N ASP A 92 -0.49 22.93 18.36
CA ASP A 92 -0.08 24.32 18.62
C ASP A 92 -0.91 25.31 17.77
N MET A 93 -1.65 24.79 16.80
CA MET A 93 -2.52 25.57 15.91
C MET A 93 -3.93 25.68 16.51
N LYS A 94 -4.46 26.91 16.61
CA LYS A 94 -5.84 27.15 17.05
C LYS A 94 -6.83 26.28 16.25
N SER A 95 -7.72 25.60 16.96
CA SER A 95 -8.83 24.83 16.40
C SER A 95 -10.15 25.44 16.86
N PRO A 96 -11.18 25.49 16.01
CA PRO A 96 -12.54 25.67 16.49
C PRO A 96 -12.87 24.54 17.49
N PRO A 97 -13.70 24.77 18.52
CA PRO A 97 -14.14 23.70 19.41
C PRO A 97 -14.78 22.58 18.57
N GLU A 98 -14.30 21.36 18.77
CA GLU A 98 -14.84 20.19 18.07
C GLU A 98 -16.29 20.00 18.53
N LYS A 99 -17.26 20.14 17.62
CA LYS A 99 -18.62 19.67 17.89
C LYS A 99 -18.57 18.14 17.93
N LYS A 100 -18.33 17.56 19.10
CA LYS A 100 -18.60 16.14 19.33
C LYS A 100 -20.07 15.93 18.97
N LYS A 101 -20.34 15.20 17.88
CA LYS A 101 -21.68 14.65 17.69
C LYS A 101 -21.89 13.71 18.87
N ALA A 102 -22.90 13.99 19.70
CA ALA A 102 -23.32 13.07 20.74
C ALA A 102 -23.59 11.72 20.06
N ASP A 103 -22.87 10.68 20.48
CA ASP A 103 -23.26 9.31 20.20
C ASP A 103 -24.40 9.01 21.19
N PRO A 104 -25.67 8.93 20.75
CA PRO A 104 -26.81 8.86 21.66
C PRO A 104 -26.82 7.59 22.52
N LEU A 105 -25.93 6.64 22.28
CA LEU A 105 -25.79 5.39 23.04
C LEU A 105 -24.43 5.24 23.76
N GLU A 106 -23.58 6.27 23.74
CA GLU A 106 -22.30 6.33 24.47
C GLU A 106 -21.38 5.09 24.35
N TYR A 107 -21.38 4.39 23.21
CA TYR A 107 -20.51 3.21 23.04
C TYR A 107 -19.01 3.53 22.91
N GLY A 108 -18.62 4.81 22.96
CA GLY A 108 -17.24 5.25 22.80
C GLY A 108 -16.65 4.94 21.41
N VAL A 109 -17.49 4.76 20.39
CA VAL A 109 -17.05 4.34 19.05
C VAL A 109 -16.53 5.53 18.26
N VAL A 110 -15.23 5.69 18.27
CA VAL A 110 -14.52 6.72 17.51
C VAL A 110 -14.02 6.12 16.18
N VAL A 111 -14.65 6.49 15.06
CA VAL A 111 -14.25 6.05 13.70
C VAL A 111 -12.92 6.70 13.30
N ASN A 112 -11.83 5.95 13.30
CA ASN A 112 -10.45 6.37 13.07
C ASN A 112 -9.94 5.98 11.67
N ASP A 113 -10.52 6.51 10.59
CA ASP A 113 -9.83 6.48 9.29
C ASP A 113 -8.91 7.71 9.10
N GLU A 114 -7.95 7.62 8.18
CA GLU A 114 -6.97 8.68 7.89
C GLU A 114 -7.65 9.98 7.43
N PHE A 115 -8.79 9.83 6.75
CA PHE A 115 -9.66 10.91 6.34
C PHE A 115 -10.30 11.61 7.55
N ALA A 116 -10.80 10.87 8.54
CA ALA A 116 -11.31 11.37 9.80
C ALA A 116 -10.22 12.05 10.64
N ARG A 117 -8.98 11.56 10.65
CA ARG A 117 -7.86 12.21 11.36
C ARG A 117 -7.50 13.59 10.80
N SER A 118 -7.48 13.76 9.48
CA SER A 118 -7.31 15.08 8.86
C SER A 118 -8.45 16.05 9.21
N ARG A 119 -9.67 15.49 9.38
CA ARG A 119 -10.88 16.20 9.82
C ARG A 119 -10.92 16.49 11.32
N ARG A 120 -10.09 15.80 12.13
CA ARG A 120 -9.85 16.07 13.55
C ARG A 120 -8.63 16.95 13.81
N GLY A 121 -8.20 17.70 12.80
CA GLY A 121 -7.14 18.71 12.94
C GLY A 121 -5.72 18.19 12.75
N GLY A 122 -5.54 16.96 12.26
CA GLY A 122 -4.23 16.48 11.81
C GLY A 122 -3.78 17.13 10.51
N ILE A 123 -2.45 17.14 10.29
CA ILE A 123 -1.84 17.57 9.03
C ILE A 123 -2.00 16.45 8.00
N GLY A 124 -2.51 16.80 6.82
CA GLY A 124 -2.62 15.91 5.66
C GLY A 124 -2.10 16.56 4.38
N ASN A 125 -1.99 15.78 3.32
CA ASN A 125 -1.65 16.25 1.96
C ASN A 125 -0.42 17.17 1.87
N LEU A 126 0.72 16.72 2.40
CA LEU A 126 1.97 17.49 2.35
C LEU A 126 2.52 17.62 0.93
N ARG A 127 2.88 18.85 0.53
CA ARG A 127 3.52 19.17 -0.76
C ARG A 127 4.58 20.26 -0.58
N TRP A 128 5.69 20.14 -1.30
CA TRP A 128 6.68 21.19 -1.45
C TRP A 128 6.25 22.14 -2.58
N SER A 129 6.55 23.43 -2.45
CA SER A 129 6.52 24.33 -3.61
C SER A 129 7.66 23.97 -4.58
N PRO A 130 7.51 24.26 -5.89
CA PRO A 130 8.52 23.92 -6.90
C PRO A 130 9.92 24.50 -6.60
N ASP A 131 9.99 25.65 -5.94
CA ASP A 131 11.22 26.32 -5.53
C ASP A 131 11.75 25.86 -4.16
N SER A 132 11.13 24.85 -3.54
CA SER A 132 11.45 24.33 -2.20
C SER A 132 11.34 25.34 -1.05
N SER A 133 10.70 26.50 -1.27
CA SER A 133 10.63 27.57 -0.28
C SER A 133 9.39 27.53 0.63
N LYS A 134 8.36 26.77 0.25
CA LYS A 134 7.07 26.66 0.98
C LYS A 134 6.62 25.20 1.08
N ILE A 135 5.83 24.94 2.11
CA ILE A 135 5.16 23.67 2.38
C ILE A 135 3.66 23.93 2.38
N LEU A 136 2.92 23.18 1.56
CA LEU A 136 1.47 23.13 1.56
C LEU A 136 1.00 21.91 2.35
N PHE A 137 -0.05 22.09 3.13
CA PHE A 137 -0.76 21.00 3.79
C PHE A 137 -2.24 21.34 3.99
N THR A 138 -3.05 20.31 4.20
CA THR A 138 -4.48 20.44 4.53
C THR A 138 -4.72 20.16 6.01
N ARG A 139 -5.59 20.93 6.66
CA ARG A 139 -6.00 20.72 8.05
C ARG A 139 -7.42 21.23 8.25
N LEU A 140 -8.29 20.42 8.88
CA LEU A 140 -9.72 20.74 9.09
C LEU A 140 -10.47 21.06 7.78
N GLY A 141 -10.02 20.49 6.67
CA GLY A 141 -10.57 20.73 5.34
C GLY A 141 -9.98 21.93 4.61
N ASP A 142 -9.22 22.81 5.28
CA ASP A 142 -8.63 23.99 4.67
C ASP A 142 -7.16 23.81 4.26
N ILE A 143 -6.75 24.55 3.24
CA ILE A 143 -5.39 24.64 2.73
C ILE A 143 -4.59 25.63 3.56
N HIS A 144 -3.41 25.20 3.98
CA HIS A 144 -2.44 25.99 4.71
C HIS A 144 -1.10 25.97 3.97
N VAL A 145 -0.40 27.09 4.03
CA VAL A 145 0.94 27.25 3.46
C VAL A 145 1.88 27.74 4.55
N LEU A 146 3.03 27.10 4.68
CA LEU A 146 4.09 27.46 5.60
C LEU A 146 5.36 27.76 4.81
N LYS A 147 5.93 28.96 4.96
CA LYS A 147 7.21 29.29 4.35
C LYS A 147 8.34 28.65 5.17
N LEU A 148 9.39 28.19 4.50
CA LEU A 148 10.58 27.69 5.17
C LEU A 148 11.22 28.81 6.02
N GLY A 149 11.56 28.48 7.27
CA GLY A 149 12.00 29.42 8.31
C GLY A 149 10.88 29.98 9.19
N GLU A 150 9.60 29.85 8.81
CA GLU A 150 8.46 30.29 9.62
C GLU A 150 7.88 29.12 10.44
N THR A 151 7.23 29.46 11.56
CA THR A 151 6.55 28.50 12.45
C THR A 151 5.03 28.63 12.45
N ILE A 152 4.50 29.73 11.88
CA ILE A 152 3.06 30.01 11.83
C ILE A 152 2.58 29.88 10.38
N PRO A 153 1.76 28.87 10.05
CA PRO A 153 1.26 28.69 8.70
C PRO A 153 0.17 29.72 8.35
N LYS A 154 0.19 30.24 7.12
CA LYS A 154 -0.89 31.05 6.54
C LYS A 154 -2.02 30.13 6.07
N ARG A 155 -3.22 30.31 6.62
CA ARG A 155 -4.44 29.66 6.13
C ARG A 155 -4.89 30.35 4.83
N ILE A 156 -4.94 29.59 3.74
CA ILE A 156 -5.25 30.09 2.39
C ILE A 156 -6.76 30.05 2.13
N THR A 157 -7.42 28.94 2.43
CA THR A 157 -8.87 28.80 2.27
C THR A 157 -9.60 28.95 3.60
N LYS A 158 -10.81 29.52 3.55
CA LYS A 158 -11.72 29.70 4.70
C LYS A 158 -13.13 29.32 4.28
N THR A 159 -13.33 28.05 4.00
CA THR A 159 -14.52 27.57 3.28
C THR A 159 -15.35 26.66 4.18
N GLN A 160 -16.63 26.52 3.85
CA GLN A 160 -17.51 25.55 4.53
C GLN A 160 -17.31 24.13 3.99
N SER A 161 -16.97 24.02 2.70
CA SER A 161 -16.72 22.74 2.02
C SER A 161 -15.24 22.42 2.06
N PHE A 162 -14.89 21.16 2.31
CA PHE A 162 -13.48 20.76 2.38
C PHE A 162 -12.80 20.80 1.02
N GLU A 163 -11.53 21.18 1.04
CA GLU A 163 -10.62 21.05 -0.08
C GLU A 163 -9.89 19.72 -0.07
N PHE A 164 -9.71 19.15 -1.27
CA PHE A 164 -9.02 17.90 -1.49
C PHE A 164 -7.95 18.04 -2.58
N SER A 165 -6.99 17.12 -2.59
CA SER A 165 -5.97 17.01 -3.65
C SER A 165 -5.24 18.33 -3.93
N ALA A 166 -4.99 19.13 -2.89
CA ALA A 166 -4.31 20.41 -3.04
C ALA A 166 -2.85 20.21 -3.45
N ASP A 167 -2.39 20.99 -4.42
CA ASP A 167 -1.01 20.97 -4.90
C ASP A 167 -0.61 22.34 -5.44
N PHE A 168 0.69 22.66 -5.42
CA PHE A 168 1.17 23.88 -6.05
C PHE A 168 0.99 23.78 -7.56
N LEU A 169 0.27 24.72 -8.16
CA LEU A 169 0.25 24.84 -9.62
C LEU A 169 1.57 25.44 -10.12
N ASP A 170 2.05 26.45 -9.38
CA ASP A 170 3.35 27.10 -9.52
C ASP A 170 3.76 27.70 -8.16
N LYS A 171 4.73 28.62 -8.13
CA LYS A 171 5.22 29.24 -6.89
C LYS A 171 4.16 30.08 -6.14
N ASP A 172 3.14 30.59 -6.84
CA ASP A 172 2.16 31.55 -6.31
C ASP A 172 0.72 31.02 -6.35
N ARG A 173 0.41 30.05 -7.21
CA ARG A 173 -0.94 29.46 -7.36
C ARG A 173 -1.01 28.04 -6.79
N ILE A 174 -2.14 27.72 -6.16
CA ILE A 174 -2.45 26.39 -5.63
C ILE A 174 -3.67 25.83 -6.35
N LEU A 175 -3.55 24.63 -6.90
CA LEU A 175 -4.64 23.81 -7.42
C LEU A 175 -5.31 23.06 -6.27
N PHE A 176 -6.63 22.93 -6.27
CA PHE A 176 -7.36 22.06 -5.33
C PHE A 176 -8.72 21.66 -5.87
N GLN A 177 -9.32 20.65 -5.24
CA GLN A 177 -10.69 20.21 -5.53
C GLN A 177 -11.64 20.66 -4.43
N GLN A 178 -12.78 21.21 -4.83
CA GLN A 178 -13.86 21.59 -3.93
C GLN A 178 -15.20 21.32 -4.62
N SER A 179 -16.18 20.78 -3.89
CA SER A 179 -17.52 20.49 -4.42
C SER A 179 -17.52 19.67 -5.73
N GLY A 180 -16.52 18.80 -5.88
CA GLY A 180 -16.35 17.93 -7.05
C GLY A 180 -15.64 18.54 -8.26
N ASN A 181 -15.39 19.86 -8.27
CA ASN A 181 -14.67 20.56 -9.33
C ASN A 181 -13.26 20.99 -8.90
N ILE A 182 -12.44 21.37 -9.88
CA ILE A 182 -11.06 21.83 -9.70
C ILE A 182 -11.01 23.35 -9.76
N TYR A 183 -10.25 23.95 -8.86
CA TYR A 183 -10.03 25.38 -8.72
C TYR A 183 -8.53 25.67 -8.59
N SER A 184 -8.11 26.88 -8.95
CA SER A 184 -6.82 27.45 -8.57
C SER A 184 -7.02 28.71 -7.73
N ILE A 185 -6.18 28.90 -6.72
CA ILE A 185 -6.14 30.13 -5.92
C ILE A 185 -4.74 30.73 -5.94
N ASN A 186 -4.64 32.03 -6.20
CA ASN A 186 -3.40 32.77 -6.07
C ASN A 186 -3.18 33.15 -4.60
N THR A 187 -2.05 32.73 -4.04
CA THR A 187 -1.73 32.89 -2.61
C THR A 187 -1.30 34.30 -2.20
N THR A 188 -1.00 35.15 -3.19
CA THR A 188 -0.57 36.54 -3.02
C THR A 188 -1.75 37.49 -2.97
N ASN A 189 -2.64 37.43 -3.97
CA ASN A 189 -3.79 38.34 -4.08
C ASN A 189 -5.15 37.70 -3.74
N GLY A 190 -5.22 36.39 -3.55
CA GLY A 190 -6.44 35.66 -3.20
C GLY A 190 -7.38 35.39 -4.38
N THR A 191 -7.00 35.69 -5.63
CA THR A 191 -7.83 35.43 -6.81
C THR A 191 -8.12 33.94 -6.95
N LEU A 192 -9.41 33.58 -6.97
CA LEU A 192 -9.91 32.23 -7.15
C LEU A 192 -10.40 32.04 -8.60
N THR A 193 -9.92 31.00 -9.26
CA THR A 193 -10.31 30.63 -10.64
C THR A 193 -10.88 29.22 -10.65
N GLN A 194 -12.05 29.04 -11.24
CA GLN A 194 -12.63 27.71 -11.46
C GLN A 194 -12.10 27.13 -12.77
N ILE A 195 -11.48 25.96 -12.72
CA ILE A 195 -10.85 25.30 -13.88
C ILE A 195 -11.78 24.25 -14.50
N SER A 196 -12.53 23.50 -13.69
CA SER A 196 -13.47 22.48 -14.19
C SER A 196 -14.92 22.83 -13.88
N ARG A 197 -15.84 22.36 -14.75
CA ARG A 197 -17.29 22.60 -14.62
C ARG A 197 -18.14 21.34 -14.80
N GLU A 198 -17.51 20.19 -14.97
CA GLU A 198 -18.18 18.93 -15.36
C GLU A 198 -18.83 18.21 -14.18
N ALA A 199 -18.40 18.49 -12.94
CA ALA A 199 -18.90 17.78 -11.78
C ALA A 199 -20.38 18.11 -11.51
N SER A 200 -21.17 17.07 -11.21
CA SER A 200 -22.58 17.19 -10.90
C SER A 200 -22.98 16.07 -9.96
N SER A 201 -23.28 16.40 -8.70
CA SER A 201 -23.77 15.44 -7.71
C SER A 201 -25.10 14.79 -8.14
N ALA A 202 -26.02 15.59 -8.71
CA ALA A 202 -27.30 15.12 -9.23
C ALA A 202 -27.13 14.08 -10.35
N LYS A 203 -26.19 14.30 -11.28
CA LYS A 203 -25.87 13.37 -12.37
C LYS A 203 -24.82 12.32 -11.99
N ARG A 204 -24.30 12.36 -10.75
CA ARG A 204 -23.21 11.50 -10.24
C ARG A 204 -21.94 11.57 -11.10
N ILE A 205 -21.61 12.78 -11.53
CA ILE A 205 -20.37 13.09 -12.24
C ILE A 205 -19.39 13.70 -11.25
N SER A 206 -18.21 13.11 -11.11
CA SER A 206 -17.10 13.66 -10.32
C SER A 206 -15.88 13.91 -11.19
N VAL A 207 -15.08 14.92 -10.85
CA VAL A 207 -13.81 15.21 -11.53
C VAL A 207 -12.64 14.76 -10.65
N PHE A 208 -11.64 14.10 -11.24
CA PHE A 208 -10.41 13.66 -10.56
C PHE A 208 -9.25 13.48 -11.54
N GLY A 209 -8.09 13.03 -11.04
CA GLY A 209 -6.96 12.63 -11.87
C GLY A 209 -6.36 13.82 -12.63
N ALA A 210 -6.31 14.97 -11.97
CA ALA A 210 -5.78 16.19 -12.56
C ALA A 210 -4.25 16.10 -12.69
N THR A 211 -3.72 16.40 -13.87
CA THR A 211 -2.28 16.51 -14.16
C THR A 211 -2.01 17.86 -14.82
N LYS A 212 -0.96 18.55 -14.36
CA LYS A 212 -0.58 19.90 -14.79
C LYS A 212 0.62 19.84 -15.72
N SER A 213 0.70 20.75 -16.69
CA SER A 213 1.93 20.95 -17.46
C SER A 213 3.06 21.44 -16.55
N LYS A 214 4.31 21.31 -17.01
CA LYS A 214 5.51 21.67 -16.22
C LYS A 214 5.51 23.14 -15.81
N ASP A 215 5.01 24.01 -16.69
CA ASP A 215 4.84 25.45 -16.43
C ASP A 215 3.54 25.81 -15.67
N GLY A 216 2.66 24.83 -15.44
CA GLY A 216 1.37 25.02 -14.80
C GLY A 216 0.37 25.84 -15.63
N SER A 217 0.59 26.05 -16.92
CA SER A 217 -0.31 26.82 -17.80
C SER A 217 -1.56 26.04 -18.20
N VAL A 218 -1.47 24.70 -18.28
CA VAL A 218 -2.58 23.82 -18.67
C VAL A 218 -2.74 22.65 -17.72
N LEU A 219 -3.96 22.11 -17.69
CA LEU A 219 -4.39 21.03 -16.82
C LEU A 219 -5.24 20.05 -17.61
N ALA A 220 -4.94 18.75 -17.50
CA ALA A 220 -5.80 17.67 -17.97
C ALA A 220 -6.44 16.97 -16.77
N TYR A 221 -7.68 16.52 -16.91
CA TYR A 221 -8.42 15.84 -15.84
C TYR A 221 -9.48 14.89 -16.39
N VAL A 222 -9.99 14.02 -15.52
CA VAL A 222 -10.99 13.00 -15.86
C VAL A 222 -12.32 13.35 -15.21
N ALA A 223 -13.40 13.39 -15.99
CA ALA A 223 -14.76 13.36 -15.49
C ALA A 223 -15.29 11.92 -15.50
N SER A 224 -15.80 11.46 -14.36
CA SER A 224 -16.30 10.10 -14.14
C SER A 224 -17.79 10.13 -13.88
N ASN A 225 -18.55 9.45 -14.74
CA ASN A 225 -19.98 9.27 -14.60
C ASN A 225 -20.26 7.94 -13.90
N GLY A 226 -20.57 8.02 -12.60
CA GLY A 226 -20.93 6.87 -11.76
C GLY A 226 -22.43 6.57 -11.73
N SER A 227 -23.23 7.10 -12.66
CA SER A 227 -24.70 6.94 -12.63
C SER A 227 -25.18 5.49 -12.64
N LYS A 228 -24.43 4.61 -13.32
CA LYS A 228 -24.66 3.17 -13.43
C LYS A 228 -24.14 2.36 -12.22
N GLN A 229 -23.46 2.98 -11.26
CA GLN A 229 -22.99 2.30 -10.07
C GLN A 229 -24.16 1.88 -9.17
N ARG A 230 -24.08 0.63 -8.69
CA ARG A 230 -25.07 0.03 -7.80
C ARG A 230 -24.88 0.57 -6.38
N PRO A 231 -25.97 0.95 -5.67
CA PRO A 231 -25.91 1.21 -4.25
C PRO A 231 -25.76 -0.12 -3.48
N LEU A 232 -24.80 -0.16 -2.57
CA LEU A 232 -24.62 -1.24 -1.61
C LEU A 232 -24.87 -0.69 -0.22
N PHE A 233 -25.62 -1.44 0.58
CA PHE A 233 -26.01 -1.06 1.92
C PHE A 233 -25.12 -1.78 2.92
N VAL A 234 -24.54 -1.02 3.85
CA VAL A 234 -23.74 -1.55 4.95
C VAL A 234 -24.49 -1.22 6.23
N PRO A 235 -25.31 -2.14 6.77
CA PRO A 235 -26.15 -1.82 7.92
C PRO A 235 -25.29 -1.58 9.15
N ASN A 236 -25.60 -0.49 9.85
CA ASN A 236 -25.04 -0.11 11.14
C ASN A 236 -26.15 -0.19 12.18
N TYR A 237 -26.04 -1.19 13.05
CA TYR A 237 -27.00 -1.47 14.12
C TYR A 237 -26.64 -0.82 15.45
N LEU A 238 -25.53 -0.08 15.52
CA LEU A 238 -25.11 0.59 16.75
C LEU A 238 -25.94 1.82 17.12
N PRO A 239 -26.47 2.66 16.20
CA PRO A 239 -27.32 3.79 16.58
C PRO A 239 -28.72 3.34 17.05
N TYR A 240 -29.48 4.25 17.69
CA TYR A 240 -30.84 3.98 18.21
C TYR A 240 -31.79 3.40 17.16
N TYR A 241 -31.68 3.87 15.91
CA TYR A 241 -32.30 3.26 14.75
C TYR A 241 -31.22 2.75 13.81
N THR A 242 -31.45 1.60 13.18
CA THR A 242 -30.53 1.04 12.19
C THR A 242 -30.30 2.06 11.07
N ALA A 243 -29.03 2.42 10.87
CA ALA A 243 -28.61 3.25 9.75
C ALA A 243 -28.05 2.37 8.65
N ALA A 244 -28.41 2.60 7.39
CA ALA A 244 -27.87 1.86 6.24
C ALA A 244 -27.08 2.80 5.33
N PRO A 245 -25.86 3.24 5.72
CA PRO A 245 -25.01 4.02 4.83
C PRO A 245 -24.85 3.29 3.50
N THR A 246 -25.00 4.05 2.42
CA THR A 246 -24.92 3.53 1.06
C THR A 246 -23.55 3.84 0.47
N VAL A 247 -22.85 2.81 0.02
CA VAL A 247 -21.65 2.94 -0.81
C VAL A 247 -22.01 2.55 -2.23
N ARG A 248 -21.72 3.41 -3.21
CA ARG A 248 -21.95 3.05 -4.62
C ARG A 248 -20.69 2.43 -5.21
N ARG A 249 -20.87 1.31 -5.91
CA ARG A 249 -19.79 0.55 -6.53
C ARG A 249 -20.19 0.11 -7.93
N GLY A 250 -19.20 -0.09 -8.79
CA GLY A 250 -19.39 -0.48 -10.17
C GLY A 250 -18.46 0.25 -11.12
N TRP A 251 -18.69 0.05 -12.41
CA TRP A 251 -17.97 0.76 -13.46
C TRP A 251 -18.51 2.18 -13.63
N SER A 252 -17.61 3.09 -13.98
CA SER A 252 -17.95 4.44 -14.39
C SER A 252 -17.55 4.62 -15.85
N GLU A 253 -18.26 5.51 -16.54
CA GLU A 253 -17.81 6.02 -17.83
C GLU A 253 -16.86 7.20 -17.58
N PHE A 254 -15.75 7.25 -18.31
CA PHE A 254 -14.74 8.28 -18.15
C PHE A 254 -14.65 9.15 -19.41
N LYS A 255 -14.52 10.45 -19.19
CA LYS A 255 -14.18 11.44 -20.22
C LYS A 255 -12.96 12.22 -19.79
N ILE A 256 -12.13 12.59 -20.76
CA ILE A 256 -10.90 13.34 -20.52
C ILE A 256 -11.11 14.76 -21.02
N TYR A 257 -10.65 15.72 -20.23
CA TYR A 257 -10.72 17.14 -20.54
C TYR A 257 -9.37 17.80 -20.35
N ALA A 258 -9.09 18.81 -21.15
CA ALA A 258 -8.00 19.75 -20.94
C ALA A 258 -8.53 21.18 -20.80
N ASN A 259 -7.88 21.98 -19.97
CA ASN A 259 -8.21 23.39 -19.78
C ASN A 259 -6.95 24.22 -19.47
N LYS A 260 -6.99 25.52 -19.76
CA LYS A 260 -6.01 26.49 -19.28
C LYS A 260 -6.29 26.83 -17.82
N THR A 261 -5.23 27.02 -17.05
CA THR A 261 -5.33 27.21 -15.59
C THR A 261 -5.58 28.66 -15.17
N ASP A 262 -5.50 29.58 -16.12
CA ASP A 262 -5.87 31.00 -15.97
C ASP A 262 -7.39 31.25 -16.12
N GLY A 263 -8.16 30.21 -16.46
CA GLY A 263 -9.60 30.32 -16.66
C GLY A 263 -10.02 31.00 -17.97
N SER A 264 -9.09 31.20 -18.90
CA SER A 264 -9.37 31.87 -20.19
C SER A 264 -10.21 31.06 -21.17
N LEU A 265 -10.43 29.76 -20.92
CA LEU A 265 -11.35 28.95 -21.72
C LEU A 265 -12.72 28.85 -21.02
N ASP A 266 -13.73 29.39 -21.69
CA ASP A 266 -15.13 29.29 -21.24
C ASP A 266 -15.64 27.84 -21.16
N LYS A 267 -15.08 26.96 -22.01
CA LYS A 267 -15.41 25.53 -22.08
C LYS A 267 -14.14 24.69 -22.15
N SER A 268 -14.11 23.63 -21.35
CA SER A 268 -13.02 22.65 -21.39
C SER A 268 -13.01 21.88 -22.72
N ILE A 269 -11.81 21.57 -23.20
CA ILE A 269 -11.58 20.80 -24.44
C ILE A 269 -11.76 19.32 -24.12
N GLU A 270 -12.78 18.66 -24.68
CA GLU A 270 -12.96 17.22 -24.54
C GLU A 270 -11.96 16.47 -25.43
N ILE A 271 -11.10 15.66 -24.81
CA ILE A 271 -10.14 14.81 -25.52
C ILE A 271 -10.83 13.50 -25.89
N LYS A 272 -11.03 13.29 -27.20
CA LYS A 272 -11.64 12.08 -27.75
C LYS A 272 -10.56 11.12 -28.24
N LEU A 273 -10.46 9.98 -27.58
CA LEU A 273 -9.65 8.86 -28.05
C LEU A 273 -10.45 8.02 -29.07
N PRO A 274 -9.78 7.21 -29.92
CA PRO A 274 -10.46 6.38 -30.91
C PRO A 274 -11.53 5.50 -30.25
N LYS A 275 -12.71 5.43 -30.88
CA LYS A 275 -13.87 4.68 -30.39
C LYS A 275 -13.48 3.21 -30.23
N GLN A 276 -13.78 2.65 -29.07
CA GLN A 276 -13.41 1.29 -28.69
C GLN A 276 -14.58 0.32 -28.90
N GLU A 277 -14.28 -0.97 -29.02
CA GLU A 277 -15.18 -2.06 -28.67
C GLU A 277 -15.33 -2.15 -27.13
N GLY A 278 -16.11 -1.26 -26.52
CA GLY A 278 -16.49 -1.35 -25.09
C GLY A 278 -16.08 -0.17 -24.20
N GLU A 279 -16.12 -0.40 -22.87
CA GLU A 279 -15.76 0.58 -21.83
C GLU A 279 -14.26 0.48 -21.47
N SER A 280 -13.61 1.62 -21.20
CA SER A 280 -12.24 1.72 -20.69
C SER A 280 -12.14 2.79 -19.61
N TYR A 281 -10.99 2.84 -18.94
CA TYR A 281 -10.66 3.89 -17.98
C TYR A 281 -9.23 4.41 -18.18
N VAL A 282 -8.95 5.55 -17.56
CA VAL A 282 -7.65 6.22 -17.64
C VAL A 282 -6.74 5.68 -16.54
N GLY A 283 -5.67 5.00 -16.95
CA GLY A 283 -4.62 4.46 -16.08
C GLY A 283 -3.59 5.49 -15.62
N GLY A 284 -3.49 6.64 -16.29
CA GLY A 284 -2.58 7.75 -16.00
C GLY A 284 -2.53 8.75 -17.16
N MET A 285 -2.11 9.99 -16.90
CA MET A 285 -1.91 11.03 -17.91
C MET A 285 -0.71 11.89 -17.52
N GLU A 286 0.16 12.22 -18.47
CA GLU A 286 1.32 13.09 -18.26
C GLU A 286 1.49 14.08 -19.41
N TRP A 287 1.92 15.31 -19.10
CA TRP A 287 2.26 16.31 -20.12
C TRP A 287 3.73 16.18 -20.52
N LEU A 288 4.02 16.22 -21.82
CA LEU A 288 5.40 16.34 -22.30
C LEU A 288 5.97 17.73 -22.00
N ALA A 289 7.30 17.87 -22.15
CA ALA A 289 8.01 19.10 -21.81
C ALA A 289 7.60 20.32 -22.67
N ASP A 290 6.88 20.11 -23.77
CA ASP A 290 6.29 21.16 -24.62
C ASP A 290 5.08 21.86 -23.98
N ASN A 291 4.56 21.35 -22.84
CA ASN A 291 3.35 21.83 -22.17
C ASN A 291 2.09 21.81 -23.07
N ARG A 292 2.08 20.98 -24.11
CA ARG A 292 1.01 20.93 -25.13
C ARG A 292 0.60 19.50 -25.46
N THR A 293 1.56 18.58 -25.53
CA THR A 293 1.30 17.18 -25.81
C THR A 293 0.99 16.44 -24.52
N LEU A 294 -0.20 15.84 -24.46
CA LEU A 294 -0.65 14.98 -23.36
C LEU A 294 -0.47 13.52 -23.76
N VAL A 295 0.22 12.75 -22.92
CA VAL A 295 0.29 11.29 -23.04
C VAL A 295 -0.75 10.66 -22.12
N ILE A 296 -1.55 9.74 -22.65
CA ILE A 296 -2.69 9.11 -21.96
C ILE A 296 -2.51 7.60 -21.98
N ASN A 297 -2.49 7.00 -20.79
CA ASN A 297 -2.52 5.55 -20.60
C ASN A 297 -3.98 5.08 -20.46
N ARG A 298 -4.52 4.42 -21.48
CA ARG A 298 -5.88 3.86 -21.53
C ARG A 298 -5.85 2.37 -21.24
N ILE A 299 -6.74 1.90 -20.38
CA ILE A 299 -6.89 0.48 -20.04
C ILE A 299 -8.35 0.05 -20.22
N ASP A 300 -8.54 -1.06 -20.91
CA ASP A 300 -9.87 -1.60 -21.15
C ASP A 300 -10.47 -2.16 -19.86
N LYS A 301 -11.80 -2.17 -19.75
CA LYS A 301 -12.54 -2.69 -18.59
C LYS A 301 -12.17 -4.13 -18.22
N THR A 302 -11.85 -4.96 -19.22
CA THR A 302 -11.40 -6.34 -19.03
C THR A 302 -9.94 -6.44 -18.60
N HIS A 303 -9.17 -5.35 -18.69
CA HIS A 303 -7.72 -5.28 -18.48
C HIS A 303 -6.90 -6.14 -19.43
N LYS A 304 -7.49 -6.65 -20.51
CA LYS A 304 -6.80 -7.43 -21.53
C LYS A 304 -6.08 -6.59 -22.56
N ARG A 305 -6.32 -5.28 -22.58
CA ARG A 305 -5.69 -4.35 -23.52
C ARG A 305 -5.34 -3.05 -22.80
N ARG A 306 -4.14 -2.55 -23.10
CA ARG A 306 -3.61 -1.27 -22.67
C ARG A 306 -3.07 -0.53 -23.89
N GLN A 307 -3.34 0.77 -23.94
CA GLN A 307 -2.88 1.64 -25.01
C GLN A 307 -2.31 2.93 -24.43
N ILE A 308 -1.18 3.38 -24.97
CA ILE A 308 -0.60 4.69 -24.68
C ILE A 308 -0.81 5.56 -25.91
N TYR A 309 -1.50 6.69 -25.74
CA TYR A 309 -1.71 7.69 -26.79
C TYR A 309 -0.93 8.95 -26.47
N ALA A 310 -0.39 9.63 -27.47
CA ALA A 310 0.03 11.03 -27.38
C ALA A 310 -0.97 11.90 -28.15
N ILE A 311 -1.30 13.08 -27.63
CA ILE A 311 -2.25 13.98 -28.27
C ILE A 311 -1.88 15.42 -28.01
N ASP A 312 -1.96 16.27 -29.04
CA ASP A 312 -1.97 17.71 -28.85
C ASP A 312 -3.31 18.10 -28.23
N ALA A 313 -3.31 18.30 -26.92
CA ALA A 313 -4.53 18.50 -26.13
C ALA A 313 -5.15 19.90 -26.32
N LEU A 314 -4.42 20.81 -26.97
CA LEU A 314 -4.83 22.21 -27.17
C LEU A 314 -5.13 22.52 -28.65
N ALA A 315 -4.98 21.56 -29.56
CA ALA A 315 -5.42 21.70 -30.94
C ALA A 315 -6.94 21.89 -31.02
N GLU A 316 -7.42 22.63 -32.02
CA GLU A 316 -8.87 22.75 -32.29
C GLU A 316 -9.51 21.39 -32.57
N LYS A 317 -8.75 20.49 -33.21
CA LYS A 317 -9.12 19.11 -33.50
C LYS A 317 -8.01 18.18 -33.00
N PRO A 318 -8.04 17.77 -31.71
CA PRO A 318 -7.04 16.87 -31.15
C PRO A 318 -7.04 15.52 -31.89
N LEU A 319 -5.91 15.14 -32.47
CA LEU A 319 -5.72 13.87 -33.17
C LEU A 319 -4.81 12.94 -32.33
N PRO A 320 -5.33 11.84 -31.79
CA PRO A 320 -4.56 10.93 -30.96
C PRO A 320 -3.61 10.05 -31.80
N VAL A 321 -2.35 9.96 -31.38
CA VAL A 321 -1.31 9.11 -31.94
C VAL A 321 -1.11 7.90 -31.01
N LEU A 322 -1.32 6.68 -31.51
CA LEU A 322 -1.10 5.45 -30.73
C LEU A 322 0.41 5.16 -30.62
N VAL A 323 0.98 5.34 -29.43
CA VAL A 323 2.41 5.12 -29.16
C VAL A 323 2.70 3.65 -28.87
N GLN A 324 1.89 3.03 -28.01
CA GLN A 324 2.07 1.64 -27.60
C GLN A 324 0.73 0.94 -27.45
N GLU A 325 0.69 -0.31 -27.88
CA GLU A 325 -0.40 -1.24 -27.59
C GLU A 325 0.15 -2.54 -27.03
N GLU A 326 -0.48 -2.98 -25.95
CA GLU A 326 -0.20 -4.22 -25.25
C GLU A 326 -1.52 -4.96 -25.01
N THR A 327 -1.50 -6.27 -25.25
CA THR A 327 -2.62 -7.17 -25.03
C THR A 327 -2.17 -8.37 -24.22
N ASP A 328 -3.05 -8.87 -23.36
CA ASP A 328 -2.83 -10.07 -22.58
C ASP A 328 -4.10 -10.94 -22.57
N GLU A 329 -3.93 -12.26 -22.71
CA GLU A 329 -5.05 -13.19 -22.71
C GLU A 329 -5.77 -13.24 -21.36
N LYS A 330 -5.04 -12.96 -20.26
CA LYS A 330 -5.53 -12.98 -18.89
C LYS A 330 -5.79 -11.54 -18.42
N TRP A 331 -4.76 -10.82 -17.98
CA TRP A 331 -4.84 -9.38 -17.68
C TRP A 331 -3.47 -8.69 -17.54
N ILE A 332 -3.44 -7.40 -17.88
CA ILE A 332 -2.30 -6.51 -17.74
C ILE A 332 -2.22 -5.94 -16.31
N GLY A 333 -1.04 -5.97 -15.73
CA GLY A 333 -0.78 -5.60 -14.34
C GLY A 333 -0.85 -4.09 -14.09
N ARG A 334 -1.01 -3.69 -12.82
CA ARG A 334 -0.87 -2.28 -12.45
C ARG A 334 0.59 -1.81 -12.50
N ILE A 335 1.54 -2.73 -12.40
CA ILE A 335 2.97 -2.44 -12.41
C ILE A 335 3.40 -1.77 -13.72
N SER A 336 2.77 -2.10 -14.85
CA SER A 336 3.03 -1.51 -16.18
C SER A 336 2.45 -0.12 -16.39
N ARG A 337 2.13 0.63 -15.34
CA ARG A 337 1.50 1.96 -15.48
C ARG A 337 2.49 3.12 -15.40
N ILE A 338 3.76 2.86 -15.12
CA ILE A 338 4.78 3.90 -15.04
C ILE A 338 4.94 4.54 -16.41
N MET A 339 4.88 5.87 -16.43
CA MET A 339 5.05 6.74 -17.60
C MET A 339 5.54 8.09 -17.09
N GLU A 340 6.67 8.58 -17.58
CA GLU A 340 7.26 9.84 -17.11
C GLU A 340 7.80 10.65 -18.30
N PRO A 341 7.40 11.92 -18.45
CA PRO A 341 7.86 12.79 -19.53
C PRO A 341 9.35 13.11 -19.38
N HIS A 342 10.06 13.29 -20.48
CA HIS A 342 11.45 13.71 -20.42
C HIS A 342 11.57 15.08 -19.75
N PRO A 343 12.63 15.35 -18.95
CA PRO A 343 12.77 16.62 -18.25
C PRO A 343 12.85 17.87 -19.15
N SER A 344 13.10 17.72 -20.45
CA SER A 344 13.49 18.82 -21.36
C SER A 344 13.19 18.56 -22.83
N ASP A 345 13.31 17.32 -23.31
CA ASP A 345 12.92 16.97 -24.68
C ASP A 345 11.39 17.05 -24.84
N PRO A 346 10.87 17.93 -25.72
CA PRO A 346 9.44 18.18 -25.90
C PRO A 346 8.67 16.99 -26.45
N GLU A 347 9.34 16.02 -27.07
CA GLU A 347 8.72 14.91 -27.79
C GLU A 347 8.86 13.58 -27.05
N ALA A 348 9.57 13.54 -25.92
CA ALA A 348 10.06 12.30 -25.35
C ALA A 348 9.49 11.97 -23.98
N PHE A 349 9.38 10.68 -23.70
CA PHE A 349 9.01 10.13 -22.39
C PHE A 349 9.50 8.68 -22.28
N PHE A 350 9.59 8.15 -21.05
CA PHE A 350 9.73 6.71 -20.84
C PHE A 350 8.42 6.11 -20.32
N PHE A 351 8.24 4.82 -20.54
CA PHE A 351 7.14 4.05 -19.97
C PHE A 351 7.60 2.62 -19.66
N THR A 352 6.76 1.88 -18.93
CA THR A 352 6.98 0.45 -18.68
C THR A 352 5.92 -0.44 -19.32
N SER A 353 6.30 -1.67 -19.65
CA SER A 353 5.42 -2.68 -20.25
C SER A 353 5.87 -4.10 -19.90
N GLU A 354 4.90 -5.00 -19.71
CA GLU A 354 5.11 -6.45 -19.50
C GLU A 354 5.16 -7.22 -20.85
N LYS A 355 4.84 -6.56 -21.98
CA LYS A 355 4.54 -7.17 -23.28
C LYS A 355 5.54 -8.20 -23.77
N ASP A 356 6.84 -7.88 -23.69
CA ASP A 356 7.87 -8.63 -24.40
C ASP A 356 8.44 -9.82 -23.61
N SER A 357 8.38 -9.80 -22.27
CA SER A 357 8.96 -10.86 -21.43
C SER A 357 8.06 -11.34 -20.30
N GLY A 358 6.85 -10.80 -20.16
CA GLY A 358 6.01 -11.05 -18.98
C GLY A 358 6.52 -10.36 -17.72
N TYR A 359 7.62 -9.60 -17.78
CA TYR A 359 8.14 -8.79 -16.68
C TYR A 359 8.11 -7.32 -17.05
N ASN A 360 7.86 -6.45 -16.07
CA ASN A 360 7.72 -5.02 -16.32
C ASN A 360 9.09 -4.37 -16.59
N HIS A 361 9.32 -3.90 -17.82
CA HIS A 361 10.58 -3.32 -18.27
C HIS A 361 10.43 -1.92 -18.86
N LEU A 362 11.52 -1.15 -18.90
CA LEU A 362 11.59 0.22 -19.38
C LEU A 362 11.70 0.30 -20.91
N TYR A 363 10.95 1.24 -21.47
CA TYR A 363 10.98 1.64 -22.87
C TYR A 363 11.07 3.17 -22.93
N TYR A 364 11.84 3.68 -23.88
CA TYR A 364 11.90 5.09 -24.22
C TYR A 364 11.15 5.34 -25.53
N ALA A 365 10.39 6.42 -25.60
CA ALA A 365 9.67 6.83 -26.79
C ALA A 365 9.89 8.31 -27.10
N ARG A 366 10.03 8.63 -28.39
CA ARG A 366 9.85 9.96 -28.95
C ARG A 366 8.65 9.97 -29.88
N VAL A 367 7.82 11.00 -29.78
CA VAL A 367 6.60 11.14 -30.57
C VAL A 367 6.57 12.52 -31.20
N ILE A 368 6.73 12.54 -32.53
CA ILE A 368 6.59 13.73 -33.36
C ILE A 368 5.11 13.81 -33.76
N MET A 369 4.41 14.79 -33.21
CA MET A 369 3.00 15.01 -33.52
C MET A 369 2.83 15.42 -34.99
N PRO A 370 1.75 14.97 -35.67
CA PRO A 370 1.53 15.30 -37.07
C PRO A 370 1.18 16.78 -37.24
N GLU A 371 1.79 17.42 -38.24
CA GLU A 371 1.35 18.70 -38.80
C GLU A 371 0.46 18.45 -40.02
N ASP A 372 -0.32 19.45 -40.45
CA ASP A 372 -1.29 19.35 -41.55
C ASP A 372 -0.76 18.55 -42.76
N GLY A 373 -1.38 17.40 -43.02
CA GLY A 373 -1.03 16.50 -44.14
C GLY A 373 0.12 15.52 -43.91
N LYS A 374 0.81 15.54 -42.77
CA LYS A 374 1.93 14.64 -42.42
C LYS A 374 1.50 13.54 -41.43
N LYS A 375 2.17 12.38 -41.49
CA LYS A 375 2.00 11.29 -40.50
C LYS A 375 2.80 11.59 -39.23
N ALA A 376 2.32 11.11 -38.10
CA ALA A 376 3.07 11.14 -36.84
C ALA A 376 4.34 10.28 -36.94
N GLY A 377 5.43 10.74 -36.33
CA GLY A 377 6.67 9.98 -36.18
C GLY A 377 6.76 9.35 -34.79
N ILE A 378 7.08 8.06 -34.69
CA ILE A 378 7.27 7.38 -33.40
C ILE A 378 8.59 6.63 -33.44
N VAL A 379 9.49 6.94 -32.51
CA VAL A 379 10.73 6.18 -32.27
C VAL A 379 10.61 5.54 -30.90
N LYS A 380 10.81 4.22 -30.80
CA LYS A 380 10.75 3.46 -29.54
C LYS A 380 11.97 2.57 -29.37
N VAL A 381 12.52 2.55 -28.16
CA VAL A 381 13.67 1.72 -27.80
C VAL A 381 13.39 1.02 -26.48
N ARG A 382 13.62 -0.29 -26.42
CA ARG A 382 13.60 -1.06 -25.16
C ARG A 382 14.92 -0.85 -24.43
N LEU A 383 14.86 -0.48 -23.15
CA LEU A 383 16.04 -0.15 -22.35
C LEU A 383 16.46 -1.28 -21.41
N THR A 384 15.51 -2.09 -20.92
CA THR A 384 15.81 -3.18 -19.97
C THR A 384 15.13 -4.49 -20.36
N GLN A 385 15.69 -5.62 -19.91
CA GLN A 385 15.17 -6.95 -20.15
C GLN A 385 15.67 -7.96 -19.10
N GLY A 386 14.97 -9.09 -18.99
CA GLY A 386 15.29 -10.22 -18.12
C GLY A 386 14.12 -10.66 -17.24
N ASP A 387 14.35 -11.70 -16.44
CA ASP A 387 13.32 -12.35 -15.61
C ASP A 387 13.18 -11.69 -14.23
N TRP A 388 12.97 -10.37 -14.25
CA TRP A 388 12.83 -9.51 -13.09
C TRP A 388 12.05 -8.26 -13.47
N GLU A 389 11.42 -7.60 -12.50
CA GLU A 389 10.47 -6.50 -12.74
C GLU A 389 10.95 -5.15 -12.17
N ILE A 390 10.51 -4.09 -12.83
CA ILE A 390 10.67 -2.70 -12.40
C ILE A 390 9.39 -2.23 -11.74
N GLY A 391 9.48 -1.89 -10.45
CA GLY A 391 8.35 -1.39 -9.66
C GLY A 391 8.33 0.14 -9.48
N TRP A 392 9.41 0.83 -9.84
CA TRP A 392 9.56 2.28 -9.76
C TRP A 392 10.68 2.73 -10.70
N ALA A 393 10.51 3.88 -11.35
CA ALA A 393 11.53 4.52 -12.16
C ALA A 393 11.33 6.04 -12.16
N ASP A 394 12.42 6.78 -12.37
CA ASP A 394 12.45 8.24 -12.43
C ASP A 394 13.62 8.69 -13.32
N TRP A 395 13.64 9.93 -13.78
CA TRP A 395 14.78 10.49 -14.49
C TRP A 395 15.94 10.75 -13.55
N PHE A 396 17.11 10.22 -13.86
CA PHE A 396 18.34 10.53 -13.15
C PHE A 396 18.94 11.85 -13.63
N ASP A 397 18.99 12.00 -14.95
CA ASP A 397 19.41 13.19 -15.70
C ASP A 397 18.69 13.19 -17.07
N GLU A 398 19.09 14.06 -18.00
CA GLU A 398 18.51 14.11 -19.36
C GLU A 398 18.84 12.89 -20.24
N GLU A 399 19.76 12.01 -19.83
CA GLU A 399 20.18 10.85 -20.63
C GLU A 399 19.98 9.51 -19.92
N LYS A 400 19.68 9.53 -18.62
CA LYS A 400 19.62 8.34 -17.78
C LYS A 400 18.36 8.28 -16.94
N ILE A 401 17.87 7.07 -16.75
CA ILE A 401 16.73 6.74 -15.89
C ILE A 401 17.27 5.95 -14.69
N ILE A 402 16.86 6.33 -13.48
CA ILE A 402 17.07 5.54 -12.25
C ILE A 402 15.83 4.70 -11.97
N PHE A 403 16.01 3.45 -11.53
CA PHE A 403 14.89 2.55 -11.28
C PHE A 403 15.16 1.55 -10.15
N ALA A 404 14.09 1.04 -9.55
CA ALA A 404 14.12 -0.03 -8.56
C ALA A 404 13.78 -1.37 -9.23
N SER A 405 14.64 -2.36 -9.04
CA SER A 405 14.56 -3.67 -9.70
C SER A 405 14.49 -4.83 -8.70
N THR A 406 13.91 -5.95 -9.14
CA THR A 406 13.97 -7.26 -8.45
C THR A 406 15.05 -8.18 -9.01
N LYS A 407 16.06 -7.65 -9.73
CA LYS A 407 17.08 -8.44 -10.44
C LYS A 407 17.88 -9.36 -9.51
N GLU A 408 18.12 -8.94 -8.27
CA GLU A 408 18.82 -9.74 -7.25
C GLU A 408 17.89 -10.74 -6.52
N GLY A 409 16.61 -10.79 -6.91
CA GLY A 409 15.58 -11.63 -6.32
C GLY A 409 14.33 -10.85 -5.94
N ALA A 410 13.17 -11.53 -5.99
CA ALA A 410 11.87 -10.92 -5.67
C ALA A 410 11.78 -10.42 -4.21
N ALA A 411 12.58 -10.97 -3.30
CA ALA A 411 12.63 -10.56 -1.89
C ALA A 411 13.42 -9.26 -1.65
N GLU A 412 14.10 -8.73 -2.66
CA GLU A 412 15.02 -7.60 -2.58
C GLU A 412 14.61 -6.48 -3.55
N ARG A 413 15.04 -5.25 -3.26
CA ARG A 413 14.93 -4.11 -4.18
C ARG A 413 16.27 -3.41 -4.25
N THR A 414 16.83 -3.32 -5.45
CA THR A 414 18.09 -2.62 -5.73
C THR A 414 17.86 -1.50 -6.73
N PHE A 415 18.63 -0.41 -6.57
CA PHE A 415 18.57 0.73 -7.47
C PHE A 415 19.62 0.61 -8.56
N GLN A 416 19.20 0.83 -9.80
CA GLN A 416 20.04 0.80 -10.99
C GLN A 416 19.75 2.03 -11.85
N THR A 417 20.63 2.30 -12.80
CA THR A 417 20.43 3.31 -13.83
C THR A 417 20.62 2.71 -15.21
N VAL A 418 19.94 3.25 -16.22
CA VAL A 418 20.10 2.86 -17.64
C VAL A 418 20.12 4.11 -18.50
N SER A 419 20.93 4.12 -19.57
CA SER A 419 20.97 5.23 -20.52
C SER A 419 19.91 5.05 -21.61
N ILE A 420 19.32 6.15 -22.07
CA ILE A 420 18.45 6.15 -23.25
C ILE A 420 19.21 5.82 -24.55
N LYS A 421 20.54 5.92 -24.54
CA LYS A 421 21.42 5.62 -25.68
C LYS A 421 21.76 4.13 -25.82
N GLY A 422 21.51 3.31 -24.80
CA GLY A 422 21.84 1.89 -24.86
C GLY A 422 21.52 1.12 -23.57
N PRO A 423 21.32 -0.20 -23.65
CA PRO A 423 20.69 -1.00 -22.59
C PRO A 423 21.60 -1.33 -21.40
N ALA A 424 22.83 -0.81 -21.35
CA ALA A 424 23.77 -1.12 -20.28
C ALA A 424 23.33 -0.46 -18.96
N SER A 425 22.84 -1.27 -18.02
CA SER A 425 22.44 -0.81 -16.69
C SER A 425 23.62 -0.77 -15.72
N VAL A 426 23.71 0.28 -14.89
CA VAL A 426 24.70 0.42 -13.81
C VAL A 426 24.00 0.42 -12.45
N THR A 427 24.36 -0.52 -11.58
CA THR A 427 23.87 -0.58 -10.20
C THR A 427 24.40 0.60 -9.39
N ILE A 428 23.54 1.20 -8.56
CA ILE A 428 23.96 2.23 -7.59
C ILE A 428 24.54 1.50 -6.36
N PRO A 429 25.86 1.60 -6.11
CA PRO A 429 26.47 0.87 -5.02
C PRO A 429 26.15 1.51 -3.66
N ASP A 430 25.54 0.74 -2.76
CA ASP A 430 25.27 1.17 -1.39
C ASP A 430 25.58 0.08 -0.33
N THR A 431 25.76 0.50 0.91
CA THR A 431 26.03 -0.41 2.05
C THR A 431 24.76 -0.94 2.73
N PHE A 432 23.57 -0.51 2.33
CA PHE A 432 22.33 -0.92 2.99
C PHE A 432 22.00 -2.38 2.68
N ARG A 433 21.39 -3.07 3.64
CA ARG A 433 20.97 -4.46 3.54
C ARG A 433 19.52 -4.56 4.01
N GLY A 434 18.71 -5.29 3.28
CA GLY A 434 17.26 -5.36 3.47
C GLY A 434 16.47 -4.59 2.41
N MET A 435 15.16 -4.57 2.61
CA MET A 435 14.18 -4.07 1.68
C MET A 435 14.20 -2.54 1.58
N ARG A 436 14.19 -2.05 0.32
CA ARG A 436 14.07 -0.64 -0.04
C ARG A 436 12.70 -0.39 -0.66
N THR A 437 11.91 0.52 -0.11
CA THR A 437 10.56 0.86 -0.61
C THR A 437 10.34 2.37 -0.67
N GLY A 438 9.27 2.77 -1.35
CA GLY A 438 8.89 4.19 -1.47
C GLY A 438 10.02 5.13 -1.91
N PRO A 439 10.82 4.80 -2.94
CA PRO A 439 11.89 5.67 -3.41
C PRO A 439 11.37 7.01 -3.95
N GLN A 440 12.17 8.05 -3.81
CA GLN A 440 12.01 9.39 -4.38
C GLN A 440 13.39 9.88 -4.80
N PHE A 441 13.49 10.52 -5.97
CA PHE A 441 14.75 11.05 -6.47
C PHE A 441 14.56 12.50 -6.92
N GLU A 442 15.37 13.41 -6.38
CA GLU A 442 15.35 14.83 -6.75
C GLU A 442 16.76 15.39 -6.70
N ASN A 443 17.17 16.10 -7.76
CA ASN A 443 18.43 16.83 -7.84
C ASN A 443 19.66 16.01 -7.35
N GLY A 444 19.77 14.76 -7.80
CA GLY A 444 20.86 13.85 -7.42
C GLY A 444 20.75 13.24 -6.03
N THR A 445 19.68 13.48 -5.28
CA THR A 445 19.43 12.89 -3.96
C THR A 445 18.37 11.80 -4.05
N LEU A 446 18.70 10.61 -3.57
CA LEU A 446 17.76 9.49 -3.44
C LEU A 446 17.33 9.33 -1.98
N VAL A 447 16.03 9.18 -1.78
CA VAL A 447 15.43 8.88 -0.48
C VAL A 447 14.57 7.65 -0.60
N PHE A 448 14.65 6.74 0.36
CA PHE A 448 13.83 5.52 0.39
C PHE A 448 13.51 5.11 1.83
N ASP A 449 12.50 4.28 1.99
CA ASP A 449 12.18 3.61 3.25
C ASP A 449 12.96 2.29 3.30
N GLY A 450 13.89 2.18 4.22
CA GLY A 450 14.74 1.01 4.43
C GLY A 450 14.27 0.20 5.63
N SER A 451 14.07 -1.10 5.46
CA SER A 451 13.67 -2.02 6.52
C SER A 451 14.39 -3.37 6.40
N THR A 452 14.39 -4.15 7.47
CA THR A 452 14.78 -5.57 7.46
C THR A 452 13.60 -6.42 7.90
N TRP A 453 13.71 -7.75 7.80
CA TRP A 453 12.64 -8.66 8.22
C TRP A 453 12.21 -8.49 9.69
N ASN A 454 13.07 -7.94 10.56
CA ASN A 454 12.82 -7.72 11.99
C ASN A 454 12.85 -6.24 12.45
N ALA A 455 13.03 -5.27 11.54
CA ALA A 455 13.10 -3.87 11.92
C ALA A 455 12.18 -3.01 11.04
N PRO A 456 11.32 -2.17 11.64
CA PRO A 456 10.46 -1.25 10.93
C PRO A 456 11.20 -0.36 9.94
N ALA A 457 10.44 0.09 8.94
CA ALA A 457 10.95 1.01 7.94
C ALA A 457 11.37 2.35 8.55
N GLU A 458 12.61 2.72 8.32
CA GLU A 458 13.18 4.04 8.60
C GLU A 458 13.50 4.76 7.28
N ILE A 459 13.57 6.08 7.32
CA ILE A 459 13.89 6.90 6.15
C ILE A 459 15.41 6.94 5.98
N TYR A 460 15.88 6.53 4.81
CA TYR A 460 17.28 6.60 4.42
C TYR A 460 17.50 7.61 3.29
N VAL A 461 18.63 8.30 3.34
CA VAL A 461 19.04 9.30 2.34
C VAL A 461 20.42 8.97 1.78
N LEU A 462 20.51 9.07 0.45
CA LEU A 462 21.74 9.05 -0.34
C LEU A 462 21.84 10.37 -1.12
N PRO A 463 22.53 11.39 -0.58
CA PRO A 463 22.67 12.68 -1.26
C PRO A 463 23.74 12.64 -2.34
N LYS A 464 23.55 13.41 -3.41
CA LYS A 464 24.55 13.66 -4.48
C LYS A 464 25.10 12.37 -5.10
N ILE A 465 24.22 11.46 -5.51
CA ILE A 465 24.59 10.29 -6.32
C ILE A 465 25.19 10.81 -7.63
N CYS A 466 26.44 10.46 -7.92
CA CYS A 466 27.14 10.83 -9.15
C CYS A 466 27.56 9.56 -9.91
N LEU A 467 27.23 9.45 -11.19
CA LEU A 467 27.62 8.30 -12.01
C LEU A 467 28.78 8.67 -12.95
N PRO A 468 29.86 7.86 -13.02
CA PRO A 468 30.05 6.59 -12.33
C PRO A 468 30.34 6.76 -10.82
N CYS A 469 29.57 6.08 -9.97
CA CYS A 469 29.85 6.01 -8.53
C CYS A 469 31.06 5.10 -8.33
N ARG A 470 32.27 5.67 -8.21
CA ARG A 470 33.46 4.86 -7.85
C ARG A 470 33.45 4.46 -6.38
N ASP A 471 32.79 5.24 -5.52
CA ASP A 471 32.71 4.97 -4.08
C ASP A 471 31.35 4.39 -3.69
N ILE A 472 31.36 3.29 -2.92
CA ILE A 472 30.17 2.76 -2.25
C ILE A 472 29.68 3.82 -1.26
N LYS A 473 28.46 4.33 -1.46
CA LYS A 473 27.86 5.31 -0.53
C LYS A 473 27.17 4.60 0.62
N ARG A 474 27.28 5.13 1.84
CA ARG A 474 26.52 4.63 3.01
C ARG A 474 25.23 5.44 3.15
N PRO A 475 24.04 4.85 2.95
CA PRO A 475 22.78 5.54 3.21
C PRO A 475 22.68 5.95 4.67
N ARG A 476 22.19 7.17 4.92
CA ARG A 476 22.02 7.70 6.28
C ARG A 476 20.57 7.56 6.72
N ASN A 477 20.34 6.92 7.87
CA ASN A 477 19.04 6.94 8.54
C ASN A 477 18.77 8.35 9.09
N VAL A 478 17.64 8.95 8.73
CA VAL A 478 17.26 10.31 9.12
C VAL A 478 15.94 10.38 9.90
N SER A 479 15.36 9.26 10.32
CA SER A 479 14.10 9.26 11.09
C SER A 479 14.25 8.68 12.48
N ASN A 480 14.99 7.58 12.64
CA ASN A 480 15.24 6.86 13.90
C ASN A 480 14.01 6.79 14.83
N THR A 481 12.93 6.20 14.34
CA THR A 481 11.60 6.16 14.98
C THR A 481 11.29 4.86 15.73
N THR A 482 12.04 3.80 15.46
CA THR A 482 11.85 2.49 16.08
C THR A 482 12.29 2.51 17.55
N PRO A 483 11.45 2.06 18.50
CA PRO A 483 11.81 2.05 19.91
C PRO A 483 13.02 1.14 20.20
N PRO A 484 13.98 1.57 21.04
CA PRO A 484 15.15 0.75 21.39
C PRO A 484 14.79 -0.62 21.99
N GLU A 485 13.71 -0.70 22.77
CA GLU A 485 13.21 -1.94 23.36
C GLU A 485 12.75 -2.95 22.30
N PHE A 486 12.24 -2.47 21.16
CA PHE A 486 11.86 -3.33 20.05
C PHE A 486 13.08 -3.88 19.32
N LEU A 487 14.09 -3.03 19.10
CA LEU A 487 15.36 -3.41 18.46
C LEU A 487 16.18 -4.39 19.33
N ALA A 488 16.07 -4.28 20.65
CA ALA A 488 16.74 -5.18 21.59
C ALA A 488 16.08 -6.57 21.69
N ARG A 489 14.89 -6.73 21.12
CA ARG A 489 14.12 -7.97 21.21
C ARG A 489 14.73 -9.05 20.33
N LYS A 490 14.85 -10.26 20.87
CA LYS A 490 15.32 -11.43 20.12
C LYS A 490 14.15 -12.03 19.36
N TRP A 491 14.24 -11.99 18.04
CA TRP A 491 13.26 -12.58 17.12
C TRP A 491 13.80 -13.90 16.57
N ASN A 492 12.93 -14.89 16.35
CA ASN A 492 13.29 -16.08 15.61
C ASN A 492 13.39 -15.71 14.12
N GLU A 493 14.61 -15.80 13.56
CA GLU A 493 14.85 -15.48 12.16
C GLU A 493 14.10 -16.44 11.24
N PRO A 494 13.27 -15.94 10.31
CA PRO A 494 12.64 -16.79 9.32
C PRO A 494 13.71 -17.38 8.40
N ARG A 495 13.58 -18.67 8.12
CA ARG A 495 14.30 -19.30 7.01
C ARG A 495 13.59 -18.96 5.72
N PHE A 496 14.25 -18.18 4.86
CA PHE A 496 13.83 -17.99 3.47
C PHE A 496 14.23 -19.22 2.65
N THR A 497 13.28 -19.77 1.90
CA THR A 497 13.48 -20.95 1.05
C THR A 497 12.46 -20.94 -0.07
N GLU A 498 12.54 -21.94 -0.93
CA GLU A 498 11.50 -22.29 -1.87
C GLU A 498 11.22 -23.79 -1.83
N PHE A 499 10.04 -24.20 -2.30
CA PHE A 499 9.69 -25.61 -2.49
C PHE A 499 9.06 -25.81 -3.86
N LYS A 500 9.21 -27.01 -4.41
CA LYS A 500 8.66 -27.35 -5.71
C LYS A 500 7.17 -27.69 -5.58
N ALA A 501 6.31 -26.93 -6.24
CA ALA A 501 4.89 -27.27 -6.40
C ALA A 501 4.72 -28.48 -7.33
N ARG A 502 3.53 -29.08 -7.31
CA ARG A 502 3.18 -30.26 -8.12
C ARG A 502 3.30 -30.06 -9.63
N ASP A 503 3.23 -28.81 -10.09
CA ASP A 503 3.41 -28.42 -11.51
C ASP A 503 4.87 -28.11 -11.86
N GLY A 504 5.77 -28.18 -10.87
CA GLY A 504 7.20 -27.96 -11.01
C GLY A 504 7.68 -26.54 -10.73
N LYS A 505 6.80 -25.56 -10.47
CA LYS A 505 7.22 -24.19 -10.13
C LYS A 505 7.81 -24.14 -8.72
N MET A 506 8.78 -23.25 -8.52
CA MET A 506 9.36 -23.00 -7.20
C MET A 506 8.53 -21.96 -6.46
N VAL A 507 7.95 -22.34 -5.31
CA VAL A 507 7.13 -21.52 -4.44
C VAL A 507 8.00 -20.88 -3.36
N PRO A 508 8.15 -19.54 -3.32
CA PRO A 508 8.85 -18.85 -2.25
C PRO A 508 8.15 -19.03 -0.91
N ALA A 509 8.94 -19.23 0.14
CA ALA A 509 8.47 -19.46 1.50
C ALA A 509 9.37 -18.79 2.55
N LYS A 510 8.75 -18.40 3.66
CA LYS A 510 9.38 -18.13 4.95
C LYS A 510 8.90 -19.16 5.96
N ILE A 511 9.84 -19.75 6.68
CA ILE A 511 9.54 -20.70 7.74
C ILE A 511 10.05 -20.14 9.05
N TYR A 512 9.16 -20.00 10.04
CA TYR A 512 9.52 -19.63 11.39
C TYR A 512 9.57 -20.89 12.26
N PHE A 513 10.73 -21.16 12.84
CA PHE A 513 10.92 -22.29 13.75
C PHE A 513 10.87 -21.84 15.21
N PRO A 514 10.37 -22.69 16.12
CA PRO A 514 10.55 -22.48 17.55
C PRO A 514 12.04 -22.53 17.93
N THR A 515 12.42 -21.81 18.98
CA THR A 515 13.79 -21.86 19.50
C THR A 515 14.16 -23.30 19.88
N GLY A 516 15.31 -23.79 19.39
CA GLY A 516 15.74 -25.17 19.63
C GLY A 516 14.96 -26.23 18.83
N PHE A 517 14.39 -25.86 17.68
CA PHE A 517 13.75 -26.80 16.76
C PHE A 517 14.64 -28.01 16.45
N ASN A 518 14.04 -29.21 16.53
CA ASN A 518 14.70 -30.48 16.29
C ASN A 518 13.84 -31.36 15.38
N LYS A 519 14.33 -31.65 14.17
CA LYS A 519 13.62 -32.47 13.16
C LYS A 519 13.21 -33.87 13.65
N SER A 520 13.82 -34.41 14.70
CA SER A 520 13.43 -35.68 15.29
C SER A 520 12.13 -35.63 16.11
N LYS A 521 11.61 -34.42 16.41
CA LYS A 521 10.32 -34.21 17.08
C LYS A 521 9.25 -33.78 16.08
N LYS A 522 7.99 -34.10 16.40
CA LYS A 522 6.82 -33.66 15.64
C LYS A 522 6.22 -32.38 16.24
N TYR A 523 6.09 -31.34 15.43
CA TYR A 523 5.56 -30.04 15.85
C TYR A 523 4.18 -29.77 15.23
N PRO A 524 3.26 -29.09 15.95
CA PRO A 524 2.11 -28.48 15.31
C PRO A 524 2.57 -27.34 14.39
N MET A 525 1.80 -27.06 13.35
CA MET A 525 2.12 -26.02 12.39
C MET A 525 0.96 -25.06 12.18
N ALA A 526 1.26 -23.78 12.04
CA ALA A 526 0.33 -22.78 11.56
C ALA A 526 0.75 -22.29 10.17
N ILE A 527 -0.23 -22.01 9.32
CA ILE A 527 -0.04 -21.37 8.02
C ILE A 527 -0.62 -19.97 8.10
N PHE A 528 0.20 -18.97 7.79
CA PHE A 528 -0.29 -17.61 7.57
C PHE A 528 -0.48 -17.37 6.07
N VAL A 529 -1.69 -16.93 5.68
CA VAL A 529 -1.99 -16.57 4.29
C VAL A 529 -2.18 -15.07 4.16
N HIS A 530 -1.32 -14.43 3.37
CA HIS A 530 -1.41 -12.99 3.11
C HIS A 530 -2.62 -12.63 2.21
N GLY A 531 -3.05 -11.38 2.28
CA GLY A 531 -4.27 -10.86 1.66
C GLY A 531 -4.14 -10.34 0.23
N ALA A 532 -5.25 -9.80 -0.29
CA ALA A 532 -5.47 -9.20 -1.61
C ALA A 532 -5.13 -10.05 -2.87
N GLY A 533 -4.53 -11.24 -2.74
CA GLY A 533 -4.22 -12.14 -3.85
C GLY A 533 -3.26 -11.55 -4.90
N TYR A 534 -2.59 -10.43 -4.58
CA TYR A 534 -1.54 -9.79 -5.37
C TYR A 534 -0.45 -9.15 -4.48
N LEU A 535 -0.54 -9.29 -3.15
CA LEU A 535 0.51 -8.78 -2.28
C LEU A 535 1.71 -9.73 -2.29
N GLN A 536 2.80 -9.26 -1.72
CA GLN A 536 4.03 -10.02 -1.55
C GLN A 536 4.37 -10.03 -0.06
N ASN A 537 4.84 -11.17 0.44
CA ASN A 537 5.12 -11.38 1.84
C ASN A 537 6.49 -12.02 2.11
N VAL A 538 7.02 -12.82 1.18
CA VAL A 538 8.37 -13.41 1.23
C VAL A 538 9.39 -12.36 0.80
N ILE A 539 9.57 -11.37 1.68
CA ILE A 539 10.48 -10.24 1.50
C ILE A 539 11.45 -10.12 2.67
N ASN A 540 12.66 -9.62 2.39
CA ASN A 540 13.64 -9.29 3.43
C ASN A 540 13.39 -7.89 4.02
N GLY A 541 12.18 -7.67 4.54
CA GLY A 541 11.71 -6.34 4.94
C GLY A 541 10.53 -6.35 5.90
N TRP A 542 10.18 -5.15 6.37
CA TRP A 542 9.06 -4.94 7.28
C TRP A 542 7.75 -4.77 6.52
N ASN A 543 7.04 -5.87 6.32
CA ASN A 543 5.82 -5.93 5.51
C ASN A 543 4.63 -5.15 6.13
N ASN A 544 3.51 -5.11 5.42
CA ASN A 544 2.24 -4.56 5.93
C ASN A 544 1.55 -5.47 6.95
N TYR A 545 1.99 -6.73 7.06
CA TYR A 545 1.50 -7.76 7.97
C TYR A 545 2.34 -7.86 9.25
N TYR A 546 2.70 -6.70 9.82
CA TYR A 546 3.60 -6.66 10.97
C TYR A 546 2.97 -7.25 12.24
N ARG A 547 1.63 -7.20 12.35
CA ARG A 547 0.90 -7.82 13.48
C ARG A 547 0.97 -9.33 13.36
N GLU A 548 0.78 -9.83 12.16
CA GLU A 548 0.86 -11.24 11.81
C GLU A 548 2.31 -11.75 11.94
N PHE A 549 3.32 -10.95 11.58
CA PHE A 549 4.72 -11.25 11.89
C PHE A 549 4.92 -11.45 13.40
N MET A 550 4.48 -10.51 14.23
CA MET A 550 4.61 -10.64 15.68
C MET A 550 3.77 -11.80 16.23
N PHE A 551 2.58 -12.07 15.66
CA PHE A 551 1.76 -13.22 16.04
C PHE A 551 2.42 -14.55 15.65
N ASN A 552 3.08 -14.64 14.49
CA ASN A 552 3.88 -15.79 14.09
C ASN A 552 5.03 -16.02 15.08
N GLN A 553 5.67 -14.96 15.57
CA GLN A 553 6.68 -15.06 16.62
C GLN A 553 6.08 -15.59 17.93
N LEU A 554 4.89 -15.14 18.32
CA LEU A 554 4.16 -15.70 19.47
C LEU A 554 3.87 -17.20 19.28
N LEU A 555 3.41 -17.61 18.10
CA LEU A 555 3.18 -19.02 17.78
C LEU A 555 4.49 -19.83 17.90
N THR A 556 5.62 -19.32 17.42
CA THR A 556 6.90 -20.02 17.64
C THR A 556 7.29 -20.14 19.11
N GLN A 557 6.98 -19.13 19.94
CA GLN A 557 7.18 -19.22 21.40
C GLN A 557 6.26 -20.25 22.06
N LYS A 558 5.10 -20.54 21.44
CA LYS A 558 4.16 -21.58 21.86
C LYS A 558 4.47 -22.96 21.27
N GLY A 559 5.57 -23.11 20.53
CA GLY A 559 6.03 -24.39 19.98
C GLY A 559 5.47 -24.75 18.61
N TYR A 560 4.83 -23.82 17.90
CA TYR A 560 4.43 -24.04 16.51
C TYR A 560 5.58 -23.77 15.55
N VAL A 561 5.62 -24.53 14.46
CA VAL A 561 6.29 -24.07 13.23
C VAL A 561 5.31 -23.22 12.44
N VAL A 562 5.76 -22.14 11.81
CA VAL A 562 4.90 -21.31 10.97
C VAL A 562 5.38 -21.29 9.52
N LEU A 563 4.49 -21.59 8.59
CA LEU A 563 4.70 -21.49 7.15
C LEU A 563 3.99 -20.25 6.59
N ASP A 564 4.70 -19.49 5.79
CA ASP A 564 4.22 -18.29 5.11
C ASP A 564 4.78 -18.30 3.68
N ILE A 565 3.92 -18.32 2.66
CA ILE A 565 4.31 -18.49 1.26
C ILE A 565 3.82 -17.33 0.41
N ASP A 566 4.58 -16.98 -0.63
CA ASP A 566 4.05 -16.17 -1.72
C ASP A 566 3.49 -17.13 -2.77
N TYR A 567 2.18 -17.37 -2.72
CA TYR A 567 1.45 -18.27 -3.62
C TYR A 567 1.26 -17.69 -5.03
N ARG A 568 0.81 -18.50 -5.99
CA ARG A 568 0.52 -18.05 -7.35
C ARG A 568 -0.50 -16.93 -7.31
N GLY A 569 -0.23 -15.84 -8.02
CA GLY A 569 -0.98 -14.59 -7.88
C GLY A 569 -0.26 -13.48 -7.12
N SER A 570 0.70 -13.78 -6.23
CA SER A 570 1.48 -12.77 -5.50
C SER A 570 2.32 -11.85 -6.41
N ALA A 571 2.64 -10.64 -5.95
CA ALA A 571 3.52 -9.70 -6.68
C ALA A 571 5.00 -10.07 -6.52
N GLY A 572 5.87 -9.58 -7.42
CA GLY A 572 7.32 -9.80 -7.34
C GLY A 572 7.89 -10.77 -8.38
N TYR A 573 7.03 -11.58 -9.00
CA TYR A 573 7.41 -12.79 -9.75
C TYR A 573 7.01 -12.73 -11.24
N GLY A 574 6.61 -11.55 -11.74
CA GLY A 574 6.19 -11.37 -13.12
C GLY A 574 4.73 -11.73 -13.40
N ARG A 575 4.31 -11.43 -14.63
CA ARG A 575 2.94 -11.58 -15.14
C ARG A 575 2.44 -13.02 -15.06
N ASP A 576 3.23 -13.99 -15.49
CA ASP A 576 2.74 -15.36 -15.63
C ASP A 576 2.37 -15.93 -14.26
N TRP A 577 3.23 -15.70 -13.26
CA TRP A 577 2.93 -16.00 -11.87
C TRP A 577 1.70 -15.27 -11.33
N ARG A 578 1.66 -13.94 -11.53
CA ARG A 578 0.53 -13.08 -11.12
C ARG A 578 -0.79 -13.57 -11.71
N THR A 579 -0.75 -14.13 -12.93
CA THR A 579 -1.93 -14.51 -13.71
C THR A 579 -2.28 -15.98 -13.68
N ASP A 580 -1.52 -16.82 -12.99
CA ASP A 580 -1.81 -18.25 -12.84
C ASP A 580 -3.16 -18.53 -12.15
N VAL A 581 -3.68 -17.57 -11.38
CA VAL A 581 -5.01 -17.64 -10.76
C VAL A 581 -6.16 -17.18 -11.67
N TYR A 582 -5.87 -16.83 -12.93
CA TYR A 582 -6.91 -16.48 -13.91
C TYR A 582 -7.91 -17.63 -14.05
N ASP A 583 -9.17 -17.28 -14.18
CA ASP A 583 -10.31 -18.19 -14.32
C ASP A 583 -10.58 -19.08 -13.08
N PHE A 584 -9.62 -19.27 -12.18
CA PHE A 584 -9.76 -20.11 -10.99
C PHE A 584 -8.95 -19.60 -9.79
N LEU A 585 -9.49 -18.64 -9.06
CA LEU A 585 -9.03 -18.31 -7.69
C LEU A 585 -9.32 -19.50 -6.75
N GLY A 586 -8.36 -19.91 -5.94
CA GLY A 586 -8.43 -21.19 -5.21
C GLY A 586 -8.09 -22.40 -6.07
N GLY A 587 -7.39 -22.19 -7.19
CA GLY A 587 -6.84 -23.22 -8.06
C GLY A 587 -5.38 -23.48 -7.68
N LEU A 588 -4.45 -22.88 -8.45
CA LEU A 588 -3.01 -23.03 -8.23
C LEU A 588 -2.53 -22.42 -6.91
N ASP A 589 -3.08 -21.27 -6.53
CA ASP A 589 -2.84 -20.64 -5.24
C ASP A 589 -3.26 -21.54 -4.07
N TYR A 590 -4.35 -22.30 -4.21
CA TYR A 590 -4.75 -23.31 -3.22
C TYR A 590 -3.79 -24.50 -3.20
N SER A 591 -3.43 -25.05 -4.36
CA SER A 591 -2.53 -26.21 -4.42
C SER A 591 -1.14 -25.89 -3.89
N ASP A 592 -0.65 -24.66 -4.05
CA ASP A 592 0.62 -24.21 -3.47
C ASP A 592 0.64 -24.39 -1.94
N HIS A 593 -0.48 -24.12 -1.26
CA HIS A 593 -0.56 -24.30 0.20
C HIS A 593 -0.59 -25.78 0.58
N VAL A 594 -1.30 -26.62 -0.18
CA VAL A 594 -1.32 -28.07 0.03
C VAL A 594 0.07 -28.66 -0.17
N ASP A 595 0.74 -28.30 -1.27
CA ASP A 595 2.11 -28.73 -1.58
C ASP A 595 3.10 -28.21 -0.53
N GLY A 596 2.84 -27.02 0.03
CA GLY A 596 3.58 -26.45 1.15
C GLY A 596 3.45 -27.28 2.42
N VAL A 597 2.25 -27.79 2.75
CA VAL A 597 2.05 -28.71 3.88
C VAL A 597 2.84 -30.00 3.65
N ASP A 598 2.74 -30.60 2.46
CA ASP A 598 3.44 -31.84 2.12
C ASP A 598 4.96 -31.67 2.20
N PHE A 599 5.48 -30.55 1.69
CA PHE A 599 6.88 -30.17 1.84
C PHE A 599 7.29 -30.07 3.31
N MET A 600 6.47 -29.42 4.15
CA MET A 600 6.78 -29.27 5.57
C MET A 600 6.77 -30.60 6.33
N VAL A 601 5.83 -31.48 6.03
CA VAL A 601 5.77 -32.85 6.59
C VAL A 601 7.02 -33.63 6.20
N ARG A 602 7.38 -33.64 4.92
CA ARG A 602 8.52 -34.39 4.40
C ARG A 602 9.86 -33.87 4.90
N GLU A 603 10.11 -32.57 4.83
CA GLU A 603 11.43 -31.99 5.07
C GLU A 603 11.69 -31.64 6.53
N TYR A 604 10.63 -31.40 7.30
CA TYR A 604 10.72 -30.89 8.68
C TYR A 604 9.96 -31.74 9.70
N ASN A 605 9.42 -32.89 9.31
CA ASN A 605 8.72 -33.83 10.20
C ASN A 605 7.57 -33.16 10.97
N ILE A 606 6.84 -32.26 10.30
CA ILE A 606 5.64 -31.63 10.84
C ILE A 606 4.55 -32.67 11.06
N ASP A 607 3.75 -32.47 12.10
CA ASP A 607 2.61 -33.31 12.37
C ASP A 607 1.41 -32.90 11.51
N GLN A 608 1.13 -33.67 10.45
CA GLN A 608 0.06 -33.36 9.51
C GLN A 608 -1.33 -33.29 10.17
N SER A 609 -1.57 -34.01 11.28
CA SER A 609 -2.85 -33.93 11.98
C SER A 609 -3.03 -32.67 12.84
N ARG A 610 -2.00 -31.81 12.93
CA ARG A 610 -1.95 -30.61 13.79
C ARG A 610 -1.54 -29.38 12.98
N VAL A 611 -2.17 -29.19 11.83
CA VAL A 611 -1.96 -28.02 10.95
C VAL A 611 -3.16 -27.09 11.01
N GLY A 612 -2.93 -25.85 11.44
CA GLY A 612 -3.89 -24.75 11.40
C GLY A 612 -3.59 -23.76 10.28
N VAL A 613 -4.60 -23.03 9.82
CA VAL A 613 -4.44 -21.93 8.86
C VAL A 613 -5.19 -20.68 9.31
N TYR A 614 -4.60 -19.51 9.13
CA TYR A 614 -5.30 -18.25 9.33
C TYR A 614 -4.89 -17.19 8.31
N GLY A 615 -5.80 -16.25 8.03
CA GLY A 615 -5.52 -15.17 7.08
C GLY A 615 -6.68 -14.20 6.94
N GLY A 616 -6.36 -12.99 6.48
CA GLY A 616 -7.34 -11.91 6.29
C GLY A 616 -7.66 -11.61 4.83
N SER A 617 -8.91 -11.20 4.55
CA SER A 617 -9.35 -10.83 3.21
C SER A 617 -9.20 -12.02 2.25
N TYR A 618 -8.36 -11.93 1.22
CA TYR A 618 -7.98 -13.07 0.38
C TYR A 618 -7.41 -14.25 1.19
N GLY A 619 -6.65 -13.99 2.25
CA GLY A 619 -6.16 -15.04 3.13
C GLY A 619 -7.28 -15.76 3.88
N GLY A 620 -8.36 -15.05 4.22
CA GLY A 620 -9.54 -15.64 4.84
C GLY A 620 -10.35 -16.48 3.85
N PHE A 621 -10.44 -16.02 2.59
CA PHE A 621 -10.93 -16.83 1.48
C PHE A 621 -10.14 -18.14 1.36
N MET A 622 -8.82 -18.07 1.34
CA MET A 622 -7.96 -19.25 1.21
C MET A 622 -8.05 -20.17 2.42
N ALA A 623 -8.11 -19.63 3.64
CA ALA A 623 -8.31 -20.41 4.86
C ALA A 623 -9.62 -21.22 4.80
N ALA A 624 -10.71 -20.61 4.33
CA ALA A 624 -11.99 -21.31 4.13
C ALA A 624 -11.91 -22.36 3.01
N MET A 625 -11.24 -22.06 1.89
CA MET A 625 -11.01 -23.04 0.82
C MET A 625 -10.24 -24.26 1.31
N LEU A 626 -9.16 -24.04 2.07
CA LEU A 626 -8.34 -25.11 2.63
C LEU A 626 -9.11 -25.94 3.66
N ALA A 627 -9.90 -25.31 4.54
CA ALA A 627 -10.73 -26.02 5.53
C ALA A 627 -11.77 -26.95 4.88
N MET A 628 -12.36 -26.53 3.76
CA MET A 628 -13.42 -27.29 3.09
C MET A 628 -12.87 -28.31 2.10
N ARG A 629 -11.79 -27.99 1.37
CA ARG A 629 -11.27 -28.82 0.27
C ARG A 629 -10.03 -29.63 0.62
N ALA A 630 -9.30 -29.25 1.67
CA ALA A 630 -8.14 -29.98 2.17
C ALA A 630 -8.28 -30.41 3.66
N PRO A 631 -9.42 -30.96 4.11
CA PRO A 631 -9.62 -31.31 5.52
C PRO A 631 -8.71 -32.43 6.05
N ASP A 632 -7.94 -33.08 5.17
CA ASP A 632 -6.90 -34.07 5.53
C ASP A 632 -5.51 -33.42 5.69
N HIS A 633 -5.35 -32.18 5.26
CA HIS A 633 -4.14 -31.38 5.47
C HIS A 633 -4.35 -30.30 6.53
N ILE A 634 -5.59 -29.84 6.72
CA ILE A 634 -5.93 -28.77 7.67
C ILE A 634 -6.87 -29.32 8.75
N LYS A 635 -6.46 -29.14 10.01
CA LYS A 635 -7.21 -29.52 11.19
C LYS A 635 -8.14 -28.41 11.69
N ALA A 636 -7.71 -27.15 11.60
CA ALA A 636 -8.51 -25.98 11.97
C ALA A 636 -8.17 -24.75 11.11
N ALA A 637 -9.15 -23.86 10.90
CA ALA A 637 -8.96 -22.64 10.10
C ALA A 637 -9.63 -21.42 10.74
N ALA A 638 -8.95 -20.27 10.68
CA ALA A 638 -9.52 -18.97 11.03
C ALA A 638 -9.56 -18.03 9.81
N ALA A 639 -10.79 -17.75 9.34
CA ALA A 639 -11.05 -16.93 8.17
C ALA A 639 -11.45 -15.50 8.58
N LEU A 640 -10.52 -14.54 8.40
CA LEU A 640 -10.72 -13.15 8.83
C LEU A 640 -11.21 -12.29 7.66
N ARG A 641 -12.36 -11.65 7.82
CA ARG A 641 -13.03 -10.79 6.81
C ARG A 641 -13.01 -11.43 5.40
N PRO A 642 -13.43 -12.70 5.26
CA PRO A 642 -13.19 -13.51 4.07
C PRO A 642 -14.18 -13.22 2.95
N VAL A 643 -13.73 -13.37 1.70
CA VAL A 643 -14.64 -13.49 0.54
C VAL A 643 -15.15 -14.93 0.49
N MET A 644 -16.45 -15.15 0.68
CA MET A 644 -17.07 -16.48 0.62
C MET A 644 -17.82 -16.74 -0.70
N ASP A 645 -18.26 -15.69 -1.39
CA ASP A 645 -18.80 -15.75 -2.75
C ASP A 645 -18.21 -14.62 -3.61
N TRP A 646 -17.41 -14.98 -4.63
CA TRP A 646 -16.82 -14.00 -5.53
C TRP A 646 -17.86 -13.22 -6.34
N LYS A 647 -19.10 -13.72 -6.50
CA LYS A 647 -20.18 -12.97 -7.17
C LYS A 647 -20.57 -11.73 -6.37
N ASN A 648 -20.59 -11.83 -5.04
CA ASN A 648 -20.83 -10.69 -4.16
C ASN A 648 -19.68 -9.68 -4.31
N TYR A 649 -18.43 -10.16 -4.32
CA TYR A 649 -17.28 -9.27 -4.48
C TYR A 649 -17.20 -8.66 -5.89
N TYR A 650 -17.72 -9.31 -6.94
CA TYR A 650 -17.89 -8.69 -8.26
C TYR A 650 -18.87 -7.53 -8.24
N ALA A 651 -19.99 -7.66 -7.52
CA ALA A 651 -20.94 -6.56 -7.38
C ALA A 651 -20.34 -5.34 -6.63
N ALA A 652 -19.44 -5.59 -5.66
CA ALA A 652 -18.78 -4.53 -4.88
C ALA A 652 -17.49 -3.97 -5.48
N ASN A 653 -16.73 -4.78 -6.21
CA ASN A 653 -15.44 -4.39 -6.77
C ASN A 653 -15.17 -5.15 -8.09
N PRO A 654 -15.86 -4.77 -9.18
CA PRO A 654 -15.70 -5.48 -10.44
C PRO A 654 -14.33 -5.25 -11.07
N PHE A 655 -13.59 -4.18 -10.71
CA PHE A 655 -12.23 -3.95 -11.19
C PHE A 655 -11.24 -5.04 -10.72
N TYR A 656 -11.45 -5.59 -9.52
CA TYR A 656 -10.62 -6.65 -8.98
C TYR A 656 -10.96 -8.03 -9.58
N THR A 657 -12.25 -8.34 -9.61
CA THR A 657 -12.78 -9.66 -10.00
C THR A 657 -12.79 -9.87 -11.50
N SER A 658 -13.15 -8.87 -12.31
CA SER A 658 -13.21 -9.02 -13.78
C SER A 658 -11.87 -9.41 -14.42
N GLN A 659 -10.76 -8.92 -13.86
CA GLN A 659 -9.40 -9.30 -14.28
C GLN A 659 -9.12 -10.79 -14.08
N ARG A 660 -9.70 -11.38 -13.02
CA ARG A 660 -9.40 -12.74 -12.57
C ARG A 660 -10.42 -13.75 -13.06
N LEU A 661 -11.71 -13.48 -12.87
CA LEU A 661 -12.81 -14.41 -13.14
C LEU A 661 -13.74 -13.97 -14.29
N GLY A 662 -13.52 -12.80 -14.87
CA GLY A 662 -14.39 -12.27 -15.93
C GLY A 662 -15.78 -11.85 -15.44
N ASP A 663 -16.77 -11.85 -16.33
CA ASP A 663 -18.16 -11.50 -16.01
C ASP A 663 -18.91 -12.75 -15.49
N PRO A 664 -19.50 -12.73 -14.27
CA PRO A 664 -20.21 -13.87 -13.71
C PRO A 664 -21.42 -14.32 -14.52
N LYS A 665 -21.99 -13.46 -15.39
CA LYS A 665 -23.06 -13.85 -16.32
C LYS A 665 -22.55 -14.67 -17.49
N LYS A 666 -21.30 -14.42 -17.91
CA LYS A 666 -20.67 -15.13 -19.04
C LYS A 666 -19.94 -16.40 -18.61
N ASN A 667 -19.39 -16.40 -17.40
CA ASN A 667 -18.64 -17.54 -16.85
C ASN A 667 -19.06 -17.84 -15.39
N PRO A 668 -20.30 -18.30 -15.16
CA PRO A 668 -20.79 -18.58 -13.81
C PRO A 668 -20.03 -19.71 -13.10
N GLU A 669 -19.45 -20.65 -13.87
CA GLU A 669 -18.69 -21.78 -13.32
C GLU A 669 -17.35 -21.34 -12.72
N ALA A 670 -16.66 -20.34 -13.30
CA ALA A 670 -15.47 -19.72 -12.68
C ALA A 670 -15.76 -19.21 -11.28
N TYR A 671 -16.86 -18.49 -11.13
CA TYR A 671 -17.27 -17.97 -9.83
C TYR A 671 -17.65 -19.08 -8.85
N LYS A 672 -18.35 -20.12 -9.32
CA LYS A 672 -18.75 -21.26 -8.49
C LYS A 672 -17.54 -22.03 -7.96
N ARG A 673 -16.61 -22.44 -8.84
CA ARG A 673 -15.41 -23.20 -8.42
C ARG A 673 -14.47 -22.37 -7.56
N SER A 674 -14.47 -21.05 -7.70
CA SER A 674 -13.63 -20.15 -6.91
C SER A 674 -14.22 -19.75 -5.56
N SER A 675 -15.48 -20.09 -5.25
CA SER A 675 -16.15 -19.57 -4.05
C SER A 675 -16.26 -20.63 -2.94
N PRO A 676 -15.77 -20.38 -1.71
CA PRO A 676 -15.87 -21.33 -0.59
C PRO A 676 -17.29 -21.85 -0.34
N ILE A 677 -18.31 -21.01 -0.52
CA ILE A 677 -19.71 -21.40 -0.31
C ILE A 677 -20.16 -22.60 -1.16
N ALA A 678 -19.51 -22.85 -2.32
CA ALA A 678 -19.78 -24.00 -3.17
C ALA A 678 -19.28 -25.32 -2.57
N TYR A 679 -18.35 -25.27 -1.61
CA TYR A 679 -17.73 -26.42 -0.95
C TYR A 679 -18.21 -26.60 0.50
N ALA A 680 -19.21 -25.84 0.94
CA ALA A 680 -19.70 -25.84 2.33
C ALA A 680 -20.06 -27.24 2.86
N SER A 681 -20.57 -28.15 2.02
CA SER A 681 -20.90 -29.53 2.42
C SER A 681 -19.68 -30.38 2.81
N GLN A 682 -18.49 -29.98 2.36
CA GLN A 682 -17.22 -30.66 2.61
C GLN A 682 -16.59 -30.25 3.95
N LEU A 683 -17.13 -29.22 4.63
CA LEU A 683 -16.65 -28.82 5.94
C LEU A 683 -16.80 -29.96 6.95
N ARG A 684 -15.69 -30.38 7.55
CA ARG A 684 -15.60 -31.44 8.58
C ARG A 684 -14.51 -31.16 9.63
N ARG A 685 -14.07 -29.91 9.70
CA ARG A 685 -12.96 -29.39 10.52
C ARG A 685 -13.36 -28.01 11.06
N LYS A 686 -12.78 -27.57 12.17
CA LYS A 686 -13.16 -26.31 12.81
C LYS A 686 -12.85 -25.11 11.90
N LEU A 687 -13.83 -24.24 11.74
CA LEU A 687 -13.76 -23.00 10.98
C LEU A 687 -14.25 -21.83 11.82
N LEU A 688 -13.33 -20.99 12.26
CA LEU A 688 -13.64 -19.73 12.94
C LEU A 688 -13.76 -18.60 11.90
N ILE A 689 -14.90 -17.92 11.88
CA ILE A 689 -15.19 -16.82 10.96
C ILE A 689 -15.24 -15.52 11.77
N LEU A 690 -14.40 -14.54 11.41
CA LEU A 690 -14.24 -13.28 12.13
C LEU A 690 -14.48 -12.12 11.16
N HIS A 691 -15.52 -11.29 11.34
CA HIS A 691 -15.90 -10.28 10.33
C HIS A 691 -16.36 -8.95 10.93
N GLY A 692 -15.87 -7.83 10.40
CA GLY A 692 -16.39 -6.50 10.71
C GLY A 692 -17.74 -6.25 10.05
N LEU A 693 -18.76 -5.83 10.82
CA LEU A 693 -20.11 -5.63 10.29
C LEU A 693 -20.23 -4.38 9.41
N LEU A 694 -19.33 -3.40 9.58
CA LEU A 694 -19.27 -2.17 8.78
C LEU A 694 -18.27 -2.27 7.61
N ASP A 695 -17.89 -3.48 7.24
CA ASP A 695 -17.01 -3.73 6.11
C ASP A 695 -17.72 -3.41 4.77
N ALA A 696 -17.25 -2.31 4.14
CA ALA A 696 -17.72 -1.85 2.85
C ALA A 696 -16.79 -2.26 1.68
N ASN A 697 -15.80 -3.11 1.95
CA ASN A 697 -14.95 -3.75 0.97
C ASN A 697 -15.47 -5.18 0.73
N VAL A 698 -15.31 -6.07 1.71
CA VAL A 698 -15.88 -7.42 1.71
C VAL A 698 -17.10 -7.38 2.62
N HIS A 699 -18.30 -7.49 2.09
CA HIS A 699 -19.48 -7.27 2.93
C HIS A 699 -19.69 -8.48 3.84
N ALA A 700 -20.05 -8.25 5.10
CA ALA A 700 -20.36 -9.32 6.06
C ALA A 700 -21.49 -10.26 5.58
N GLN A 701 -22.27 -9.84 4.58
CA GLN A 701 -23.18 -10.67 3.80
C GLN A 701 -22.53 -12.01 3.37
N ASP A 702 -21.27 -12.02 2.94
CA ASP A 702 -20.57 -13.23 2.51
C ASP A 702 -20.50 -14.28 3.64
N SER A 703 -20.09 -13.85 4.83
CA SER A 703 -20.01 -14.74 6.00
C SER A 703 -21.38 -15.20 6.46
N ILE A 704 -22.38 -14.32 6.47
CA ILE A 704 -23.76 -14.65 6.88
C ILE A 704 -24.37 -15.70 5.93
N GLN A 705 -24.19 -15.53 4.62
CA GLN A 705 -24.69 -16.48 3.63
C GLN A 705 -24.03 -17.85 3.75
N LEU A 706 -22.72 -17.90 4.04
CA LEU A 706 -22.05 -19.17 4.29
C LEU A 706 -22.58 -19.84 5.57
N VAL A 707 -22.75 -19.10 6.66
CA VAL A 707 -23.28 -19.64 7.93
C VAL A 707 -24.68 -20.24 7.73
N GLU A 708 -25.60 -19.53 7.08
CA GLU A 708 -26.92 -20.06 6.75
C GLU A 708 -26.81 -21.36 5.92
N ARG A 709 -25.90 -21.39 4.94
CA ARG A 709 -25.68 -22.60 4.13
C ARG A 709 -25.16 -23.77 4.97
N LEU A 710 -24.23 -23.52 5.89
CA LEU A 710 -23.68 -24.54 6.80
C LEU A 710 -24.73 -25.05 7.78
N MET A 711 -25.60 -24.19 8.31
CA MET A 711 -26.71 -24.59 9.16
C MET A 711 -27.67 -25.55 8.44
N ARG A 712 -28.04 -25.24 7.19
CA ARG A 712 -28.87 -26.12 6.35
C ARG A 712 -28.22 -27.44 5.94
N LEU A 713 -26.91 -27.57 6.17
CA LEU A 713 -26.12 -28.77 5.88
C LEU A 713 -25.76 -29.53 7.18
N ASP A 714 -26.37 -29.15 8.31
CA ASP A 714 -26.13 -29.72 9.63
C ASP A 714 -24.63 -29.66 10.04
N LYS A 715 -23.96 -28.54 9.72
CA LYS A 715 -22.53 -28.32 10.01
C LYS A 715 -22.26 -27.45 11.25
N THR A 716 -23.25 -27.25 12.12
CA THR A 716 -23.18 -26.31 13.25
C THR A 716 -22.08 -26.61 14.26
N GLU A 717 -21.61 -27.86 14.37
CA GLU A 717 -20.49 -28.24 15.24
C GLU A 717 -19.10 -27.81 14.71
N TYR A 718 -19.01 -27.47 13.42
CA TYR A 718 -17.73 -27.21 12.75
C TYR A 718 -17.40 -25.73 12.59
N PHE A 719 -18.32 -24.81 12.88
CA PHE A 719 -18.05 -23.39 12.66
C PHE A 719 -18.44 -22.52 13.85
N GLU A 720 -17.73 -21.40 13.98
CA GLU A 720 -18.07 -20.30 14.86
C GLU A 720 -18.04 -18.98 14.06
N LEU A 721 -18.90 -18.05 14.42
CA LEU A 721 -18.95 -16.70 13.84
C LEU A 721 -18.83 -15.66 14.95
N MET A 722 -17.87 -14.74 14.80
CA MET A 722 -17.79 -13.53 15.59
C MET A 722 -17.88 -12.30 14.68
N LEU A 723 -18.92 -11.51 14.89
CA LEU A 723 -19.13 -10.24 14.19
C LEU A 723 -18.63 -9.09 15.07
N TYR A 724 -17.85 -8.19 14.49
CA TYR A 724 -17.35 -6.99 15.15
C TYR A 724 -18.20 -5.78 14.71
N PRO A 725 -19.17 -5.31 15.52
CA PRO A 725 -20.24 -4.44 15.02
C PRO A 725 -19.77 -3.05 14.56
N ALA A 726 -18.66 -2.55 15.11
CA ALA A 726 -18.11 -1.23 14.76
C ALA A 726 -16.94 -1.29 13.77
N GLU A 727 -16.45 -2.49 13.44
CA GLU A 727 -15.24 -2.64 12.64
C GLU A 727 -15.53 -2.74 11.15
N ARG A 728 -14.54 -2.33 10.35
CA ARG A 728 -14.57 -2.35 8.87
C ARG A 728 -13.60 -3.42 8.34
N HIS A 729 -13.22 -3.33 7.05
CA HIS A 729 -12.23 -4.24 6.47
C HIS A 729 -10.84 -4.17 7.13
N SER A 730 -10.47 -2.99 7.60
CA SER A 730 -9.28 -2.79 8.42
C SER A 730 -9.77 -2.43 9.80
N PHE A 731 -9.52 -3.30 10.77
CA PHE A 731 -9.91 -3.04 12.14
C PHE A 731 -9.14 -1.83 12.67
N GLN A 732 -9.84 -0.99 13.41
CA GLN A 732 -9.30 0.26 13.93
C GLN A 732 -8.99 0.16 15.41
N ARG A 733 -9.80 -0.58 16.18
CA ARG A 733 -9.66 -0.63 17.64
C ARG A 733 -8.68 -1.72 18.07
N PRO A 734 -7.73 -1.40 18.97
CA PRO A 734 -6.85 -2.39 19.59
C PRO A 734 -7.59 -3.56 20.21
N THR A 735 -8.73 -3.31 20.87
CA THR A 735 -9.52 -4.34 21.55
C THR A 735 -10.18 -5.32 20.59
N SER A 736 -10.62 -4.87 19.42
CA SER A 736 -11.16 -5.78 18.38
C SER A 736 -10.05 -6.59 17.72
N TRP A 737 -8.86 -6.00 17.52
CA TRP A 737 -7.68 -6.76 17.11
C TRP A 737 -7.25 -7.80 18.16
N GLU A 738 -7.28 -7.44 19.44
CA GLU A 738 -6.93 -8.32 20.56
C GLU A 738 -7.88 -9.52 20.62
N ASP A 739 -9.19 -9.30 20.65
CA ASP A 739 -10.18 -10.39 20.65
C ASP A 739 -10.09 -11.28 19.40
N GLU A 740 -9.89 -10.70 18.21
CA GLU A 740 -9.73 -11.47 16.96
C GLU A 740 -8.58 -12.49 17.08
N TYR A 741 -7.43 -12.07 17.58
CA TYR A 741 -6.24 -12.93 17.65
C TYR A 741 -6.18 -13.82 18.89
N GLU A 742 -6.82 -13.43 20.00
CA GLU A 742 -7.00 -14.34 21.14
C GLU A 742 -7.89 -15.53 20.75
N ARG A 743 -8.93 -15.31 19.93
CA ARG A 743 -9.76 -16.41 19.41
C ARG A 743 -8.99 -17.32 18.45
N ILE A 744 -8.15 -16.76 17.59
CA ILE A 744 -7.27 -17.57 16.71
C ILE A 744 -6.31 -18.41 17.55
N LEU A 745 -5.68 -17.80 18.55
CA LEU A 745 -4.76 -18.49 19.45
C LEU A 745 -5.47 -19.61 20.22
N ALA A 746 -6.66 -19.34 20.77
CA ALA A 746 -7.47 -20.32 21.46
C ALA A 746 -7.84 -21.50 20.57
N LEU A 747 -8.31 -21.24 19.33
CA LEU A 747 -8.60 -22.27 18.34
C LEU A 747 -7.39 -23.18 18.08
N PHE A 748 -6.21 -22.61 17.94
CA PHE A 748 -5.00 -23.39 17.68
C PHE A 748 -4.55 -24.19 18.91
N GLU A 749 -4.62 -23.60 20.12
CA GLU A 749 -4.30 -24.32 21.35
C GLU A 749 -5.28 -25.47 21.63
N GLU A 750 -6.54 -25.35 21.24
CA GLU A 750 -7.57 -26.40 21.44
C GLU A 750 -7.48 -27.51 20.39
N GLU A 751 -7.27 -27.17 19.12
CA GLU A 751 -7.40 -28.15 18.02
C GLU A 751 -6.06 -28.77 17.59
N LEU A 752 -4.92 -28.13 17.91
CA LEU A 752 -3.60 -28.51 17.40
C LEU A 752 -2.62 -28.94 18.50
N LYS A 753 -3.02 -28.93 19.77
CA LYS A 753 -2.22 -29.41 20.92
C LYS A 753 -3.03 -30.40 21.72
#